data_AF-A0A524CGI8-F1
#
_entry.id   AF-A0A524CGI8-F1
#
_cell.length_a   1.000
_cell.length_b   1.000
_cell.length_c   1.000
_cell.angle_alpha   90.00
_cell.angle_beta   90.00
_cell.angle_gamma   90.00
#
_symmetry.space_group_name_H-M   'P 1'
#
loop_
_entity.id
_entity.type
_entity.pdbx_description
1 polymer ?
#
loop_
_entity_poly.entity_id
_entity_poly.type
_entity_poly.pdbx_seq_one_letter_code
_entity_poly.pdbx_strand_id
1 'polypeptide(L)'
;MDFKDTLTEEQTIVYNIIKSYLKKNPNFTIYELFLHINRNCELPKNQIFSIINKFITKKIIVEGSKLTKESVLSRNDTRNDIYNYIIKRPGLNFSQIIKHFNLGPHAGRWHIEMLKKFGFIRETKFMIYNLHFDRDFPKDKEIKTFLLRNENVFNVFLVLMDNILRASEIAKLIDKPQSTVQYHLTRMVDNHLIIENYDGTYSVNSDNINFLRRYYNLQLPEKLKFKIESYIKSKEKPSEPLIEEEMGEVKVLREYDYLGGNIRFKIAIQNHTPMTISNVNTMLTATSQYDVDEKIKSVDFLVPGESRGVDFILSPSTCGKSKVYATVSYSDGRGEPQSIVVKPKEIWVKCPLVKPRKILSDEIEKWKEDLQKGTHIIECEDLEGKKLFEVAYNQVKTLDLEQTILDKDNLRCVFSGIAKVTNTRMMVEIRIFLEKRIVLNIWADNLKQATGFLAYLKNLINLGLDSAQKLSGKVENLGKKILKLFEISDRLYKLFQLCEENWIISEIIIMLKEIKKKLNIFFPDLEIIEDISNVIELFVDNVNVGEEIDDNSSLKIQIQLNTWLDKIITLLRSNIDVFNDTFKEEVEQCDLINSMFKKLDKYSKSIKSKLIQKLLSYLIIMEKDSGLTIYTHNFKESSVDGDLLSGFLTAIQQIGSELTEEKTRTSVKKIEYHGFEINLENGNKIRTALILKGKAADLIKEKLVEFVSEYEKRYDDELSRWSGNISAFSDSPDIINEYFGKEKTSGEDEGLEKKNSQPLLI
;
A
#
# COMPACT_ATOMS: atom_id res chain seq x y z
N MET A 1 19.77 21.57 31.64
CA MET A 1 19.90 20.14 31.91
C MET A 1 20.08 19.42 30.59
N ASP A 2 21.13 18.61 30.48
CA ASP A 2 21.14 17.51 29.51
C ASP A 2 20.00 16.56 29.88
N PHE A 3 19.45 15.85 28.90
CA PHE A 3 18.49 14.80 29.18
C PHE A 3 19.09 13.70 30.08
N LYS A 4 20.41 13.46 29.98
CA LYS A 4 21.15 12.53 30.87
C LYS A 4 20.95 12.84 32.35
N ASP A 5 20.94 14.11 32.73
CA ASP A 5 20.78 14.60 34.11
C ASP A 5 19.41 14.20 34.72
N THR A 6 18.49 13.64 33.91
CA THR A 6 17.13 13.24 34.28
C THR A 6 16.88 11.73 34.16
N LEU A 7 17.92 10.93 33.93
CA LEU A 7 17.87 9.47 33.89
C LEU A 7 18.04 8.85 35.27
N THR A 8 17.38 7.72 35.54
CA THR A 8 17.77 6.81 36.63
C THR A 8 18.99 6.00 36.22
N GLU A 9 19.63 5.34 37.20
CA GLU A 9 20.77 4.44 36.96
C GLU A 9 20.43 3.32 35.97
N GLU A 10 19.32 2.60 36.19
CA GLU A 10 18.75 1.60 35.28
C GLU A 10 18.57 2.14 33.85
N GLN A 11 17.99 3.34 33.72
CA GLN A 11 17.75 3.98 32.42
C GLN A 11 19.08 4.38 31.75
N THR A 12 20.10 4.73 32.53
CA THR A 12 21.45 5.05 32.04
C THR A 12 22.16 3.80 31.52
N ILE A 13 22.04 2.67 32.21
CA ILE A 13 22.54 1.36 31.76
C ILE A 13 21.90 0.99 30.42
N VAL A 14 20.57 0.99 30.35
CA VAL A 14 19.83 0.68 29.11
C VAL A 14 20.18 1.66 27.98
N TYR A 15 20.28 2.96 28.25
CA TYR A 15 20.67 3.98 27.26
C TYR A 15 22.07 3.75 26.70
N ASN A 16 23.03 3.31 27.52
CA ASN A 16 24.39 2.99 27.06
C ASN A 16 24.43 1.73 26.18
N ILE A 17 23.61 0.71 26.47
CA ILE A 17 23.46 -0.49 25.63
C ILE A 17 22.84 -0.11 24.27
N ILE A 18 21.78 0.72 24.27
CA ILE A 18 21.19 1.27 23.04
C ILE A 18 22.26 2.03 22.23
N LYS A 19 23.05 2.90 22.89
CA LYS A 19 24.08 3.74 22.25
C LYS A 19 25.28 2.95 21.71
N SER A 20 25.49 1.70 22.15
CA SER A 20 26.48 0.79 21.55
C SER A 20 25.87 -0.02 20.39
N TYR A 21 24.63 -0.50 20.53
CA TYR A 21 23.89 -1.23 19.50
C TYR A 21 23.65 -0.38 18.23
N LEU A 22 23.14 0.86 18.39
CA LEU A 22 22.84 1.77 17.26
C LEU A 22 24.07 2.20 16.44
N LYS A 23 25.29 2.01 16.96
CA LYS A 23 26.52 2.19 16.17
C LYS A 23 26.72 1.08 15.14
N LYS A 24 26.27 -0.14 15.44
CA LYS A 24 26.46 -1.34 14.62
C LYS A 24 25.24 -1.61 13.73
N ASN A 25 24.03 -1.39 14.26
CA ASN A 25 22.77 -1.73 13.62
C ASN A 25 21.98 -0.44 13.33
N PRO A 26 22.10 0.15 12.12
CA PRO A 26 21.46 1.43 11.80
C PRO A 26 19.97 1.30 11.44
N ASN A 27 19.61 0.16 10.85
CA ASN A 27 18.23 -0.29 10.65
C ASN A 27 17.97 -1.34 11.74
N PHE A 28 16.91 -1.15 12.52
CA PHE A 28 16.53 -2.02 13.62
C PHE A 28 15.04 -1.83 13.94
N THR A 29 14.38 -2.86 14.44
CA THR A 29 13.04 -2.75 15.06
C THR A 29 13.12 -2.57 16.58
N ILE A 30 12.09 -1.98 17.18
CA ILE A 30 11.95 -1.85 18.64
C ILE A 30 12.03 -3.22 19.33
N TYR A 31 11.54 -4.28 18.67
CA TYR A 31 11.59 -5.65 19.16
C TYR A 31 13.02 -6.24 19.16
N GLU A 32 13.79 -6.06 18.08
CA GLU A 32 15.21 -6.45 18.04
C GLU A 32 16.03 -5.72 19.12
N LEU A 33 15.76 -4.42 19.31
CA LEU A 33 16.41 -3.62 20.34
C LEU A 33 16.10 -4.15 21.74
N PHE A 34 14.83 -4.47 22.02
CA PHE A 34 14.40 -5.11 23.27
C PHE A 34 15.10 -6.45 23.49
N LEU A 35 15.14 -7.33 22.48
CA LEU A 35 15.84 -8.62 22.56
C LEU A 35 17.36 -8.44 22.79
N HIS A 36 17.98 -7.43 22.19
CA HIS A 36 19.40 -7.14 22.42
C HIS A 36 19.66 -6.64 23.85
N ILE A 37 18.84 -5.72 24.37
CA ILE A 37 18.97 -5.22 25.75
C ILE A 37 18.75 -6.37 26.75
N ASN A 38 17.72 -7.19 26.57
CA ASN A 38 17.45 -8.37 27.42
C ASN A 38 18.60 -9.40 27.40
N ARG A 39 19.47 -9.41 26.39
CA ARG A 39 20.66 -10.29 26.34
C ARG A 39 21.91 -9.68 26.95
N ASN A 40 21.90 -8.39 27.28
CA ASN A 40 23.08 -7.62 27.73
C ASN A 40 22.77 -6.76 28.98
N CYS A 41 21.67 -7.04 29.68
CA CYS A 41 21.20 -6.31 30.85
C CYS A 41 20.44 -7.27 31.77
N GLU A 42 20.70 -7.18 33.08
CA GLU A 42 20.13 -8.08 34.09
C GLU A 42 18.73 -7.63 34.59
N LEU A 43 18.20 -6.53 34.05
CA LEU A 43 16.90 -5.97 34.44
C LEU A 43 15.72 -6.86 33.97
N PRO A 44 14.66 -7.03 34.79
CA PRO A 44 13.41 -7.64 34.39
C PRO A 44 12.82 -7.10 33.08
N LYS A 45 12.31 -8.01 32.23
CA LYS A 45 11.66 -7.71 30.93
C LYS A 45 10.68 -6.53 30.97
N ASN A 46 9.82 -6.49 31.98
CA ASN A 46 8.78 -5.46 32.11
C ASN A 46 9.39 -4.07 32.38
N GLN A 47 10.51 -4.00 33.13
CA GLN A 47 11.25 -2.76 33.34
C GLN A 47 11.98 -2.33 32.05
N ILE A 48 12.64 -3.26 31.35
CA ILE A 48 13.28 -2.96 30.04
C ILE A 48 12.23 -2.40 29.05
N PHE A 49 11.06 -3.03 28.95
CA PHE A 49 9.97 -2.57 28.08
C PHE A 49 9.46 -1.18 28.48
N SER A 50 9.24 -0.94 29.78
CA SER A 50 8.86 0.38 30.32
C SER A 50 9.90 1.46 30.00
N ILE A 51 11.18 1.17 30.15
CA ILE A 51 12.28 2.09 29.82
C ILE A 51 12.33 2.40 28.31
N ILE A 52 12.18 1.38 27.45
CA ILE A 52 12.15 1.56 25.98
C ILE A 52 10.94 2.41 25.56
N ASN A 53 9.75 2.12 26.09
CA ASN A 53 8.54 2.91 25.79
C ASN A 53 8.69 4.35 26.27
N LYS A 54 9.21 4.57 27.49
CA LYS A 54 9.56 5.90 28.02
C LYS A 54 10.57 6.63 27.13
N PHE A 55 11.50 5.90 26.49
CA PHE A 55 12.45 6.46 25.53
C PHE A 55 11.84 6.79 24.16
N ILE A 56 10.87 6.01 23.69
CA ILE A 56 10.11 6.28 22.45
C ILE A 56 9.19 7.50 22.66
N THR A 57 8.38 7.52 23.71
CA THR A 57 7.40 8.58 23.99
C THR A 57 8.06 9.95 24.21
N LYS A 58 9.20 10.02 24.91
CA LYS A 58 10.01 11.25 25.04
C LYS A 58 10.87 11.56 23.79
N LYS A 59 10.78 10.75 22.73
CA LYS A 59 11.54 10.87 21.47
C LYS A 59 13.06 10.95 21.70
N ILE A 60 13.57 10.05 22.54
CA ILE A 60 15.01 9.86 22.82
C ILE A 60 15.63 8.90 21.81
N ILE A 61 14.87 7.88 21.41
CA ILE A 61 15.14 6.95 20.32
C ILE A 61 14.02 7.03 19.29
N VAL A 62 14.30 6.66 18.05
CA VAL A 62 13.32 6.51 16.97
C VAL A 62 13.70 5.25 16.19
N GLU A 63 12.71 4.43 15.87
CA GLU A 63 12.89 3.18 15.10
C GLU A 63 13.51 3.45 13.72
N GLY A 64 14.39 2.56 13.25
CA GLY A 64 15.12 2.75 11.99
C GLY A 64 16.05 3.97 11.96
N SER A 65 16.52 4.46 13.11
CA SER A 65 17.46 5.59 13.22
C SER A 65 18.66 5.30 14.13
N LYS A 66 19.86 5.28 13.53
CA LYS A 66 21.16 5.21 14.24
C LYS A 66 21.49 6.39 15.18
N LEU A 67 20.62 7.39 15.29
CA LEU A 67 20.77 8.56 16.16
C LEU A 67 19.92 8.42 17.42
N THR A 68 20.44 8.86 18.56
CA THR A 68 19.66 9.24 19.74
C THR A 68 19.46 10.77 19.78
N LYS A 69 18.46 11.25 20.51
CA LYS A 69 18.14 12.69 20.69
C LYS A 69 19.35 13.54 21.09
N GLU A 70 20.16 13.06 22.04
CA GLU A 70 21.46 13.66 22.40
C GLU A 70 22.34 13.91 21.17
N SER A 71 22.50 12.88 20.33
CA SER A 71 23.38 12.89 19.16
C SER A 71 22.82 13.67 17.95
N VAL A 72 21.55 14.11 18.02
CA VAL A 72 20.95 14.95 16.95
C VAL A 72 21.63 16.31 16.91
N LEU A 73 21.92 16.93 18.06
CA LEU A 73 22.62 18.22 18.12
C LEU A 73 24.12 18.05 18.38
N SER A 74 24.51 17.26 19.39
CA SER A 74 25.89 17.17 19.89
C SER A 74 26.93 16.52 18.96
N ARG A 75 26.55 16.10 17.75
CA ARG A 75 27.43 15.50 16.74
C ARG A 75 27.29 16.12 15.35
N ASN A 76 26.57 17.23 15.22
CA ASN A 76 26.39 17.86 13.91
C ASN A 76 26.09 19.36 14.06
N ASP A 77 27.14 20.16 13.99
CA ASP A 77 27.09 21.60 14.23
C ASP A 77 26.09 22.29 13.28
N THR A 78 26.08 21.91 12.00
CA THR A 78 25.10 22.40 11.01
C THR A 78 23.65 22.19 11.45
N ARG A 79 23.30 21.06 12.08
CA ARG A 79 21.93 20.82 12.58
C ARG A 79 21.66 21.63 13.86
N ASN A 80 22.66 21.79 14.72
CA ASN A 80 22.58 22.65 15.90
C ASN A 80 22.35 24.12 15.49
N ASP A 81 23.06 24.61 14.48
CA ASP A 81 22.90 25.98 13.96
C ASP A 81 21.53 26.19 13.29
N ILE A 82 21.04 25.21 12.51
CA ILE A 82 19.66 25.23 11.98
C ILE A 82 18.64 25.35 13.11
N TYR A 83 18.77 24.56 14.18
CA TYR A 83 17.87 24.60 15.34
C TYR A 83 17.93 25.95 16.06
N ASN A 84 19.14 26.44 16.37
CA ASN A 84 19.36 27.75 16.99
C ASN A 84 18.82 28.91 16.13
N TYR A 85 18.88 28.79 14.80
CA TYR A 85 18.33 29.77 13.88
C TYR A 85 16.79 29.75 13.86
N ILE A 86 16.16 28.58 13.94
CA ILE A 86 14.70 28.43 14.08
C ILE A 86 14.21 29.04 15.41
N ILE A 87 14.92 28.82 16.53
CA ILE A 87 14.58 29.43 17.83
C ILE A 87 14.66 30.96 17.76
N LYS A 88 15.75 31.50 17.20
CA LYS A 88 15.97 32.96 17.08
C LYS A 88 15.04 33.62 16.06
N ARG A 89 14.53 32.88 15.08
CA ARG A 89 13.68 33.37 13.99
C ARG A 89 12.52 32.39 13.72
N PRO A 90 11.53 32.29 14.62
CA PRO A 90 10.37 31.41 14.46
C PRO A 90 9.61 31.66 13.14
N GLY A 91 8.95 30.62 12.63
CA GLY A 91 8.13 30.69 11.42
C GLY A 91 8.94 30.71 10.12
N LEU A 92 10.11 30.09 10.08
CA LEU A 92 10.91 29.95 8.85
C LEU A 92 10.36 28.82 7.97
N ASN A 93 10.30 29.07 6.66
CA ASN A 93 9.99 28.02 5.68
C ASN A 93 11.27 27.29 5.21
N PHE A 94 11.08 26.10 4.61
CA PHE A 94 12.19 25.24 4.15
C PHE A 94 13.20 25.98 3.27
N SER A 95 12.72 26.72 2.26
CA SER A 95 13.55 27.44 1.28
C SER A 95 14.39 28.55 1.93
N GLN A 96 13.86 29.23 2.95
CA GLN A 96 14.58 30.25 3.72
C GLN A 96 15.72 29.63 4.56
N ILE A 97 15.51 28.43 5.12
CA ILE A 97 16.53 27.74 5.92
C ILE A 97 17.67 27.27 5.03
N ILE A 98 17.39 26.54 3.94
CA ILE A 98 18.45 26.03 3.07
C ILE A 98 19.25 27.15 2.37
N LYS A 99 18.60 28.27 2.02
CA LYS A 99 19.28 29.43 1.45
C LYS A 99 20.19 30.15 2.45
N HIS A 100 19.85 30.16 3.74
CA HIS A 100 20.71 30.78 4.76
C HIS A 100 21.98 29.97 5.02
N PHE A 101 21.87 28.64 5.08
CA PHE A 101 22.99 27.73 5.35
C PHE A 101 23.71 27.22 4.10
N ASN A 102 23.35 27.72 2.91
CA ASN A 102 23.87 27.27 1.61
C ASN A 102 23.81 25.74 1.40
N LEU A 103 22.71 25.11 1.79
CA LEU A 103 22.54 23.65 1.78
C LEU A 103 21.78 23.15 0.55
N GLY A 104 22.25 22.03 -0.01
CA GLY A 104 21.51 21.29 -1.03
C GLY A 104 20.16 20.74 -0.50
N PRO A 105 19.09 20.68 -1.33
CA PRO A 105 17.75 20.35 -0.86
C PRO A 105 17.63 19.01 -0.08
N HIS A 106 18.34 17.96 -0.52
CA HIS A 106 18.31 16.66 0.16
C HIS A 106 18.93 16.71 1.56
N ALA A 107 20.08 17.38 1.70
CA ALA A 107 20.74 17.56 2.99
C ALA A 107 19.87 18.39 3.94
N GLY A 108 19.39 19.55 3.48
CA GLY A 108 18.51 20.42 4.26
C GLY A 108 17.25 19.71 4.76
N ARG A 109 16.60 18.92 3.87
CA ARG A 109 15.43 18.11 4.25
C ARG A 109 15.78 17.06 5.30
N TRP A 110 16.92 16.39 5.18
CA TRP A 110 17.35 15.41 6.20
C TRP A 110 17.65 16.06 7.57
N HIS A 111 18.31 17.22 7.62
CA HIS A 111 18.54 17.92 8.89
C HIS A 111 17.23 18.30 9.60
N ILE A 112 16.27 18.85 8.85
CA ILE A 112 14.95 19.28 9.35
C ILE A 112 14.09 18.08 9.77
N GLU A 113 14.04 17.00 8.97
CA GLU A 113 13.31 15.78 9.34
C GLU A 113 13.88 15.12 10.61
N MET A 114 15.20 15.16 10.83
CA MET A 114 15.78 14.66 12.09
C MET A 114 15.37 15.53 13.29
N LEU A 115 15.40 16.87 13.17
CA LEU A 115 14.90 17.76 14.23
C LEU A 115 13.41 17.52 14.54
N LYS A 116 12.60 17.25 13.51
CA LYS A 116 11.16 16.98 13.61
C LYS A 116 10.86 15.61 14.24
N LYS A 117 11.53 14.54 13.77
CA LYS A 117 11.37 13.17 14.31
C LYS A 117 11.73 13.09 15.78
N PHE A 118 12.86 13.67 16.19
CA PHE A 118 13.30 13.67 17.59
C PHE A 118 12.61 14.74 18.46
N GLY A 119 11.73 15.57 17.89
CA GLY A 119 10.90 16.53 18.63
C GLY A 119 11.71 17.66 19.26
N PHE A 120 12.60 18.27 18.48
CA PHE A 120 13.22 19.57 18.76
C PHE A 120 12.41 20.70 18.11
N ILE A 121 12.01 20.50 16.86
CA ILE A 121 11.14 21.43 16.13
C ILE A 121 9.81 20.77 15.78
N ARG A 122 8.84 21.63 15.43
CA ARG A 122 7.54 21.25 14.90
C ARG A 122 7.23 22.05 13.65
N GLU A 123 6.33 21.51 12.84
CA GLU A 123 5.98 22.00 11.51
C GLU A 123 4.49 22.35 11.48
N THR A 124 4.16 23.57 11.03
CA THR A 124 2.79 24.07 10.92
C THR A 124 2.55 24.55 9.50
N LYS A 125 1.48 24.07 8.87
CA LYS A 125 1.11 24.47 7.51
C LYS A 125 0.25 25.75 7.54
N PHE A 126 0.65 26.76 6.77
CA PHE A 126 -0.12 27.98 6.57
C PHE A 126 -0.10 28.37 5.08
N MET A 127 -1.27 28.33 4.43
CA MET A 127 -1.39 28.38 2.97
C MET A 127 -0.48 27.32 2.29
N ILE A 128 0.41 27.77 1.39
CA ILE A 128 1.41 26.97 0.68
C ILE A 128 2.71 26.75 1.48
N TYR A 129 2.85 27.36 2.67
CA TYR A 129 4.09 27.32 3.44
C TYR A 129 4.03 26.31 4.58
N ASN A 130 5.08 25.50 4.69
CA ASN A 130 5.37 24.72 5.89
C ASN A 130 6.36 25.52 6.75
N LEU A 131 5.91 25.93 7.93
CA LEU A 131 6.58 26.84 8.84
C LEU A 131 7.16 26.07 10.03
N HIS A 132 8.41 26.36 10.38
CA HIS A 132 9.13 25.66 11.44
C HIS A 132 9.22 26.52 12.69
N PHE A 133 8.90 25.91 13.82
CA PHE A 133 8.93 26.51 15.15
C PHE A 133 9.63 25.57 16.14
N ASP A 134 10.15 26.11 17.23
CA ASP A 134 10.54 25.32 18.39
C ASP A 134 9.34 24.49 18.91
N ARG A 135 9.60 23.29 19.47
CA ARG A 135 8.55 22.42 20.02
C ARG A 135 7.62 23.15 20.99
N ASP A 136 8.17 23.97 21.88
CA ASP A 136 7.45 24.58 23.00
C ASP A 136 6.98 26.01 22.71
N PHE A 137 7.11 26.46 21.46
CA PHE A 137 6.58 27.75 21.00
C PHE A 137 5.04 27.81 21.14
N PRO A 138 4.42 28.90 21.65
CA PRO A 138 2.97 28.98 21.82
C PRO A 138 2.19 28.94 20.50
N LYS A 139 1.19 28.05 20.40
CA LYS A 139 0.44 27.80 19.16
C LYS A 139 -0.35 29.02 18.66
N ASP A 140 -1.00 29.75 19.56
CA ASP A 140 -1.82 30.92 19.24
C ASP A 140 -1.01 32.13 18.72
N LYS A 141 0.32 32.11 18.88
CA LYS A 141 1.23 33.17 18.44
C LYS A 141 1.95 32.86 17.13
N GLU A 142 1.86 31.64 16.59
CA GLU A 142 2.62 31.20 15.41
C GLU A 142 2.38 32.06 14.18
N ILE A 143 1.13 32.12 13.71
CA ILE A 143 0.79 32.79 12.46
C ILE A 143 0.97 34.30 12.58
N LYS A 144 0.62 34.87 13.74
CA LYS A 144 0.89 36.27 14.12
C LYS A 144 2.39 36.61 13.99
N THR A 145 3.26 35.73 14.50
CA THR A 145 4.71 35.88 14.42
C THR A 145 5.25 35.68 13.00
N PHE A 146 4.63 34.81 12.19
CA PHE A 146 4.98 34.62 10.79
C PHE A 146 4.55 35.79 9.89
N LEU A 147 3.34 36.34 10.09
CA LEU A 147 2.79 37.43 9.27
C LEU A 147 3.69 38.67 9.29
N LEU A 148 4.24 39.02 10.46
CA LEU A 148 5.19 40.13 10.64
C LEU A 148 6.58 39.91 10.00
N ARG A 149 6.84 38.74 9.38
CA ARG A 149 8.03 38.51 8.54
C ARG A 149 7.91 39.16 7.15
N ASN A 150 6.71 39.59 6.74
CA ASN A 150 6.49 40.34 5.52
C ASN A 150 6.61 41.84 5.80
N GLU A 151 7.50 42.53 5.09
CA GLU A 151 7.80 43.95 5.30
C GLU A 151 6.55 44.86 5.18
N ASN A 152 5.64 44.59 4.23
CA ASN A 152 4.41 45.37 4.11
C ASN A 152 3.53 45.17 5.35
N VAL A 153 3.35 43.92 5.79
CA VAL A 153 2.52 43.57 6.97
C VAL A 153 3.12 44.15 8.25
N PHE A 154 4.44 44.14 8.38
CA PHE A 154 5.16 44.77 9.48
C PHE A 154 4.97 46.30 9.47
N ASN A 155 5.09 46.95 8.32
CA ASN A 155 4.86 48.38 8.17
C ASN A 155 3.39 48.78 8.46
N VAL A 156 2.41 47.98 8.03
CA VAL A 156 0.99 48.14 8.43
C VAL A 156 0.85 48.06 9.95
N PHE A 157 1.44 47.05 10.58
CA PHE A 157 1.36 46.85 12.02
C PHE A 157 1.98 48.03 12.81
N LEU A 158 3.17 48.49 12.40
CA LEU A 158 3.83 49.64 13.03
C LEU A 158 3.04 50.94 12.88
N VAL A 159 2.46 51.19 11.70
CA VAL A 159 1.61 52.37 11.48
C VAL A 159 0.35 52.32 12.35
N LEU A 160 -0.23 51.13 12.57
CA LEU A 160 -1.41 50.91 13.42
C LEU A 160 -1.11 50.79 14.94
N MET A 161 0.16 50.84 15.38
CA MET A 161 0.48 50.82 16.82
C MET A 161 0.06 52.12 17.52
N ASP A 162 0.22 53.25 16.84
CA ASP A 162 -0.03 54.59 17.39
C ASP A 162 -1.19 55.33 16.67
N ASN A 163 -1.84 54.71 15.67
CA ASN A 163 -2.88 55.33 14.83
C ASN A 163 -4.05 54.38 14.55
N ILE A 164 -5.25 54.95 14.38
CA ILE A 164 -6.46 54.25 13.93
C ILE A 164 -6.80 54.77 12.53
N LEU A 165 -6.81 53.89 11.52
CA LEU A 165 -6.80 54.28 10.10
C LEU A 165 -7.60 53.33 9.20
N ARG A 166 -8.07 53.83 8.05
CA ARG A 166 -8.78 53.04 7.02
C ARG A 166 -7.82 52.38 6.04
N ALA A 167 -8.26 51.31 5.38
CA ALA A 167 -7.44 50.56 4.41
C ALA A 167 -6.92 51.41 3.23
N SER A 168 -7.73 52.37 2.77
CA SER A 168 -7.32 53.32 1.73
C SER A 168 -6.22 54.26 2.20
N GLU A 169 -6.27 54.71 3.45
CA GLU A 169 -5.22 55.54 4.06
C GLU A 169 -3.95 54.71 4.25
N ILE A 170 -4.02 53.54 4.90
CA ILE A 170 -2.85 52.69 5.15
C ILE A 170 -2.08 52.39 3.84
N ALA A 171 -2.78 52.05 2.75
CA ALA A 171 -2.19 51.82 1.43
C ALA A 171 -1.40 53.02 0.88
N LYS A 172 -1.89 54.22 1.14
CA LYS A 172 -1.28 55.49 0.77
C LYS A 172 0.00 55.75 1.57
N LEU A 173 -0.03 55.53 2.89
CA LEU A 173 1.12 55.79 3.79
C LEU A 173 2.29 54.83 3.52
N ILE A 174 2.01 53.53 3.26
CA ILE A 174 3.05 52.52 2.99
C ILE A 174 3.43 52.41 1.50
N ASP A 175 2.84 53.22 0.63
CA ASP A 175 3.09 53.28 -0.81
C ASP A 175 2.87 51.92 -1.52
N LYS A 176 1.62 51.43 -1.46
CA LYS A 176 1.16 50.16 -2.05
C LYS A 176 -0.26 50.30 -2.64
N PRO A 177 -0.69 49.40 -3.54
CA PRO A 177 -2.09 49.34 -3.99
C PRO A 177 -3.05 49.03 -2.84
N GLN A 178 -4.23 49.65 -2.83
CA GLN A 178 -5.25 49.42 -1.80
C GLN A 178 -5.72 47.96 -1.76
N SER A 179 -5.79 47.28 -2.92
CA SER A 179 -6.08 45.85 -3.00
C SER A 179 -5.03 44.98 -2.29
N THR A 180 -3.74 45.32 -2.41
CA THR A 180 -2.65 44.64 -1.69
C THR A 180 -2.75 44.85 -0.18
N VAL A 181 -3.14 46.06 0.26
CA VAL A 181 -3.29 46.36 1.68
C VAL A 181 -4.54 45.74 2.28
N GLN A 182 -5.69 45.74 1.59
CA GLN A 182 -6.89 45.03 2.05
C GLN A 182 -6.61 43.53 2.24
N TYR A 183 -5.93 42.90 1.26
CA TYR A 183 -5.48 41.51 1.33
C TYR A 183 -4.54 41.22 2.53
N HIS A 184 -3.76 42.19 2.98
CA HIS A 184 -2.97 42.08 4.21
C HIS A 184 -3.84 42.29 5.46
N LEU A 185 -4.68 43.32 5.49
CA LEU A 185 -5.54 43.66 6.64
C LEU A 185 -6.51 42.53 7.01
N THR A 186 -7.26 41.99 6.04
CA THR A 186 -8.16 40.85 6.26
C THR A 186 -7.43 39.71 6.98
N ARG A 187 -6.24 39.34 6.48
CA ARG A 187 -5.43 38.26 7.08
C ARG A 187 -4.87 38.57 8.47
N MET A 188 -4.69 39.84 8.81
CA MET A 188 -4.29 40.27 10.15
C MET A 188 -5.46 40.25 11.13
N VAL A 189 -6.69 40.51 10.67
CA VAL A 189 -7.94 40.37 11.43
C VAL A 189 -8.27 38.88 11.64
N ASP A 190 -8.24 38.07 10.56
CA ASP A 190 -8.47 36.61 10.57
C ASP A 190 -7.59 35.87 11.61
N ASN A 191 -6.40 36.41 11.89
CA ASN A 191 -5.41 35.83 12.79
C ASN A 191 -5.28 36.60 14.12
N HIS A 192 -6.21 37.51 14.43
CA HIS A 192 -6.28 38.30 15.67
C HIS A 192 -4.97 39.02 16.02
N LEU A 193 -4.31 39.58 15.01
CA LEU A 193 -3.14 40.45 15.14
C LEU A 193 -3.55 41.94 15.21
N ILE A 194 -4.62 42.28 14.51
CA ILE A 194 -5.32 43.58 14.56
C ILE A 194 -6.82 43.34 14.73
N ILE A 195 -7.56 44.40 15.04
CA ILE A 195 -9.01 44.45 15.20
C ILE A 195 -9.56 45.42 14.14
N GLU A 196 -10.69 45.06 13.54
CA GLU A 196 -11.48 45.93 12.66
C GLU A 196 -12.60 46.59 13.49
N ASN A 197 -12.70 47.91 13.39
CA ASN A 197 -13.67 48.73 14.11
C ASN A 197 -14.93 48.93 13.25
N TYR A 198 -16.07 49.19 13.90
CA TYR A 198 -17.38 49.37 13.24
C TYR A 198 -17.45 50.51 12.19
N ASP A 199 -16.47 51.41 12.14
CA ASP A 199 -16.39 52.56 11.22
C ASP A 199 -15.46 52.33 10.00
N GLY A 200 -14.97 51.09 9.83
CA GLY A 200 -14.05 50.69 8.76
C GLY A 200 -12.58 51.08 9.02
N THR A 201 -12.22 51.42 10.26
CA THR A 201 -10.82 51.61 10.69
C THR A 201 -10.26 50.35 11.35
N TYR A 202 -8.93 50.27 11.45
CA TYR A 202 -8.23 49.16 12.10
C TYR A 202 -7.38 49.63 13.29
N SER A 203 -7.15 48.75 14.26
CA SER A 203 -6.34 48.98 15.46
C SER A 203 -5.55 47.74 15.89
N VAL A 204 -4.40 47.88 16.58
CA VAL A 204 -3.57 46.73 17.00
C VAL A 204 -4.16 45.97 18.19
N ASN A 205 -4.16 44.63 18.14
CA ASN A 205 -4.48 43.81 19.31
C ASN A 205 -3.30 43.79 20.30
N SER A 206 -3.51 44.40 21.47
CA SER A 206 -2.51 44.63 22.52
C SER A 206 -1.93 43.36 23.16
N ASP A 207 -2.71 42.28 23.27
CA ASP A 207 -2.32 41.02 23.93
C ASP A 207 -1.11 40.34 23.30
N ASN A 208 -0.77 40.71 22.06
CA ASN A 208 0.35 40.14 21.32
C ASN A 208 1.64 40.97 21.46
N ILE A 209 1.57 42.26 21.84
CA ILE A 209 2.71 43.19 21.78
C ILE A 209 3.88 42.72 22.66
N ASN A 210 3.61 42.37 23.92
CA ASN A 210 4.64 41.93 24.88
C ASN A 210 5.32 40.60 24.50
N PHE A 211 4.66 39.77 23.69
CA PHE A 211 5.25 38.57 23.12
C PHE A 211 6.10 38.91 21.88
N LEU A 212 5.58 39.71 20.96
CA LEU A 212 6.23 40.04 19.69
C LEU A 212 7.51 40.87 19.85
N ARG A 213 7.59 41.72 20.88
CA ARG A 213 8.83 42.45 21.27
C ARG A 213 10.04 41.54 21.55
N ARG A 214 9.83 40.23 21.76
CA ARG A 214 10.93 39.24 21.94
C ARG A 214 11.62 38.86 20.62
N TYR A 215 11.00 39.17 19.47
CA TYR A 215 11.46 38.75 18.14
C TYR A 215 11.59 39.90 17.13
N TYR A 216 10.93 41.04 17.38
CA TYR A 216 10.91 42.20 16.48
C TYR A 216 11.15 43.52 17.22
N ASN A 217 11.91 44.44 16.62
CA ASN A 217 12.01 45.81 17.12
C ASN A 217 10.80 46.63 16.67
N LEU A 218 9.86 46.90 17.59
CA LEU A 218 8.61 47.59 17.30
C LEU A 218 8.76 49.11 17.38
N GLN A 219 9.58 49.69 16.49
CA GLN A 219 9.83 51.13 16.38
C GLN A 219 9.54 51.61 14.95
N LEU A 220 8.80 52.72 14.81
CA LEU A 220 8.38 53.27 13.51
C LEU A 220 9.55 53.97 12.77
N PRO A 221 9.90 53.58 11.52
CA PRO A 221 10.95 54.24 10.75
C PRO A 221 10.60 55.67 10.31
N GLU A 222 11.54 56.61 10.41
CA GLU A 222 11.34 58.03 10.05
C GLU A 222 10.90 58.24 8.59
N LYS A 223 11.32 57.38 7.66
CA LYS A 223 10.90 57.44 6.25
C LYS A 223 9.40 57.19 6.07
N LEU A 224 8.79 56.37 6.92
CA LEU A 224 7.34 56.16 6.93
C LEU A 224 6.63 57.34 7.60
N LYS A 225 7.18 57.86 8.71
CA LYS A 225 6.70 59.08 9.37
C LYS A 225 6.57 60.26 8.39
N PHE A 226 7.59 60.53 7.58
CA PHE A 226 7.52 61.58 6.55
C PHE A 226 6.59 61.23 5.37
N LYS A 227 6.50 59.94 4.98
CA LYS A 227 5.55 59.55 3.91
C LYS A 227 4.10 59.82 4.29
N ILE A 228 3.74 59.61 5.56
CA ILE A 228 2.41 59.90 6.12
C ILE A 228 2.02 61.35 5.86
N GLU A 229 2.92 62.29 6.17
CA GLU A 229 2.75 63.73 5.96
C GLU A 229 2.64 64.08 4.46
N SER A 230 3.41 63.39 3.61
CA SER A 230 3.57 63.74 2.19
C SER A 230 2.42 63.31 1.28
N TYR A 231 1.74 62.17 1.55
CA TYR A 231 1.11 61.37 0.50
C TYR A 231 0.07 62.11 -0.37
N ILE A 232 -0.69 63.03 0.23
CA ILE A 232 -2.09 63.46 -0.05
C ILE A 232 -2.40 63.94 -1.54
N LYS A 233 -2.05 63.17 -2.63
CA LYS A 233 -2.05 63.51 -4.12
C LYS A 233 -2.42 62.37 -5.17
N SER A 234 -1.89 62.37 -6.44
CA SER A 234 -2.49 61.96 -7.78
C SER A 234 -1.78 60.85 -8.67
N LYS A 235 -2.30 60.46 -9.88
CA LYS A 235 -2.01 59.16 -10.66
C LYS A 235 -2.40 58.98 -12.22
N GLU A 236 -1.87 57.94 -12.99
CA GLU A 236 -2.28 57.15 -14.31
C GLU A 236 -1.57 57.36 -15.76
N LYS A 237 -1.55 56.61 -16.97
CA LYS A 237 -1.98 55.29 -17.69
C LYS A 237 -1.37 54.97 -19.20
N PRO A 238 -1.53 53.78 -19.95
CA PRO A 238 -0.82 53.29 -21.27
C PRO A 238 -1.56 52.49 -22.50
N SER A 239 -0.90 51.89 -23.59
CA SER A 239 -1.44 51.20 -24.90
C SER A 239 -0.57 50.12 -25.79
N GLU A 240 -0.95 49.56 -27.03
CA GLU A 240 -0.49 48.20 -27.67
C GLU A 240 -0.06 47.84 -29.25
N PRO A 241 -0.65 46.99 -30.24
CA PRO A 241 0.00 45.90 -31.18
C PRO A 241 -0.13 45.75 -32.83
N LEU A 242 0.16 44.58 -33.55
CA LEU A 242 0.48 44.30 -35.09
C LEU A 242 0.05 42.93 -35.90
N ILE A 243 0.45 42.59 -37.22
CA ILE A 243 -0.02 41.44 -38.20
C ILE A 243 0.89 40.93 -39.48
N GLU A 244 0.62 39.83 -40.32
CA GLU A 244 1.48 39.15 -41.48
C GLU A 244 0.83 38.16 -42.64
N GLU A 245 1.52 37.59 -43.74
CA GLU A 245 1.10 36.76 -45.03
C GLU A 245 2.23 35.79 -45.75
N GLU A 246 2.29 34.92 -46.88
CA GLU A 246 1.59 34.20 -48.09
C GLU A 246 2.49 33.10 -48.95
N MET A 247 2.06 32.05 -49.82
CA MET A 247 2.93 30.95 -50.59
C MET A 247 2.39 29.88 -51.74
N GLY A 248 3.12 28.75 -52.21
CA GLY A 248 2.88 27.55 -53.20
C GLY A 248 3.10 25.94 -52.92
N GLU A 249 3.72 25.01 -53.76
CA GLU A 249 3.60 23.43 -53.78
C GLU A 249 4.84 22.37 -53.73
N VAL A 250 4.70 21.01 -53.41
CA VAL A 250 5.80 19.99 -52.98
C VAL A 250 5.81 18.49 -53.56
N LYS A 251 6.87 17.62 -53.32
CA LYS A 251 7.06 16.18 -53.78
C LYS A 251 7.76 15.15 -52.78
N VAL A 252 7.65 13.81 -52.96
CA VAL A 252 8.24 12.71 -52.06
C VAL A 252 8.74 11.39 -52.79
N LEU A 253 9.73 10.66 -52.23
CA LEU A 253 10.36 9.37 -52.68
C LEU A 253 10.65 8.36 -51.52
N ARG A 254 11.02 7.07 -51.80
CA ARG A 254 11.33 6.02 -50.75
C ARG A 254 12.18 4.79 -51.17
N GLU A 255 12.96 4.21 -50.24
CA GLU A 255 13.76 2.96 -50.39
C GLU A 255 13.94 2.18 -49.06
N TYR A 256 14.45 0.94 -49.06
CA TYR A 256 14.79 0.18 -47.83
C TYR A 256 16.05 -0.70 -47.92
N ASP A 257 16.69 -0.97 -46.79
CA ASP A 257 17.85 -1.86 -46.62
C ASP A 257 17.81 -2.66 -45.30
N TYR A 258 18.73 -3.62 -45.13
CA TYR A 258 18.76 -4.54 -43.97
C TYR A 258 19.99 -4.29 -43.09
N LEU A 259 19.78 -4.00 -41.80
CA LEU A 259 20.83 -3.62 -40.85
C LEU A 259 20.64 -4.32 -39.49
N GLY A 260 21.61 -5.13 -39.08
CA GLY A 260 21.66 -5.73 -37.72
C GLY A 260 20.56 -6.73 -37.36
N GLY A 261 19.73 -7.15 -38.33
CA GLY A 261 18.52 -7.96 -38.11
C GLY A 261 17.21 -7.16 -38.22
N ASN A 262 17.30 -5.83 -38.16
CA ASN A 262 16.21 -4.90 -38.43
C ASN A 262 16.22 -4.45 -39.91
N ILE A 263 15.13 -3.83 -40.33
CA ILE A 263 15.00 -3.21 -41.65
C ILE A 263 15.03 -1.69 -41.49
N ARG A 264 15.87 -1.00 -42.26
CA ARG A 264 15.88 0.46 -42.36
C ARG A 264 15.03 0.87 -43.54
N PHE A 265 14.08 1.76 -43.32
CA PHE A 265 13.15 2.26 -44.35
C PHE A 265 13.31 3.77 -44.49
N LYS A 266 13.74 4.21 -45.67
CA LYS A 266 14.12 5.58 -45.97
C LYS A 266 13.05 6.28 -46.80
N ILE A 267 12.66 7.48 -46.39
CA ILE A 267 11.73 8.35 -47.13
C ILE A 267 12.47 9.67 -47.39
N ALA A 268 12.31 10.23 -48.59
CA ALA A 268 12.93 11.50 -48.97
C ALA A 268 11.90 12.50 -49.49
N ILE A 269 11.85 13.69 -48.88
CA ILE A 269 10.95 14.79 -49.22
C ILE A 269 11.72 15.80 -50.07
N GLN A 270 11.08 16.35 -51.11
CA GLN A 270 11.68 17.29 -52.05
C GLN A 270 10.77 18.52 -52.19
N ASN A 271 11.26 19.69 -51.79
CA ASN A 271 10.51 20.94 -51.92
C ASN A 271 10.69 21.52 -53.34
N HIS A 272 9.58 21.82 -54.01
CA HIS A 272 9.54 22.46 -55.33
C HIS A 272 8.72 23.76 -55.33
N THR A 273 8.30 24.25 -54.16
CA THR A 273 7.59 25.54 -54.03
C THR A 273 8.59 26.69 -54.23
N PRO A 274 8.15 27.91 -54.57
CA PRO A 274 9.00 29.10 -54.56
C PRO A 274 9.44 29.56 -53.16
N MET A 275 9.00 28.88 -52.10
CA MET A 275 9.21 29.22 -50.68
C MET A 275 9.51 27.99 -49.80
N THR A 276 9.91 28.28 -48.57
CA THR A 276 10.18 27.28 -47.52
C THR A 276 8.89 26.64 -47.02
N ILE A 277 8.88 25.31 -46.91
CA ILE A 277 7.86 24.57 -46.16
C ILE A 277 8.38 24.25 -44.76
N SER A 278 7.49 24.15 -43.78
CA SER A 278 7.82 23.97 -42.36
C SER A 278 7.00 22.84 -41.74
N ASN A 279 7.33 22.46 -40.50
CA ASN A 279 6.60 21.43 -39.73
C ASN A 279 6.46 20.09 -40.50
N VAL A 280 7.50 19.69 -41.24
CA VAL A 280 7.43 18.57 -42.18
C VAL A 280 7.51 17.24 -41.41
N ASN A 281 6.36 16.65 -41.13
CA ASN A 281 6.22 15.44 -40.35
C ASN A 281 6.00 14.22 -41.26
N THR A 282 6.88 13.23 -41.16
CA THR A 282 6.71 11.93 -41.82
C THR A 282 6.24 10.89 -40.82
N MET A 283 5.05 10.33 -41.04
CA MET A 283 4.48 9.25 -40.23
C MET A 283 4.58 7.92 -40.98
N LEU A 284 5.12 6.89 -40.32
CA LEU A 284 5.23 5.53 -40.86
C LEU A 284 4.11 4.63 -40.33
N THR A 285 3.36 4.01 -41.25
CA THR A 285 2.29 3.05 -40.94
C THR A 285 2.71 1.67 -41.43
N ALA A 286 3.33 0.90 -40.54
CA ALA A 286 3.70 -0.49 -40.77
C ALA A 286 2.55 -1.45 -40.43
N THR A 287 2.47 -2.59 -41.12
CA THR A 287 1.65 -3.73 -40.69
C THR A 287 2.17 -4.33 -39.38
N SER A 288 1.30 -5.00 -38.61
CA SER A 288 1.62 -5.71 -37.36
C SER A 288 2.70 -6.80 -37.43
N GLN A 289 3.27 -7.06 -38.61
CA GLN A 289 4.49 -7.86 -38.80
C GLN A 289 5.76 -7.13 -38.32
N TYR A 290 5.68 -5.84 -37.95
CA TYR A 290 6.81 -5.04 -37.47
C TYR A 290 6.43 -4.23 -36.22
N ASP A 291 7.38 -4.11 -35.31
CA ASP A 291 7.43 -2.98 -34.38
C ASP A 291 8.32 -1.84 -34.94
N VAL A 292 8.09 -0.61 -34.49
CA VAL A 292 8.71 0.60 -35.01
C VAL A 292 9.04 1.55 -33.86
N ASP A 293 10.33 1.69 -33.57
CA ASP A 293 10.88 2.42 -32.42
C ASP A 293 10.41 3.89 -32.37
N GLU A 294 10.30 4.54 -33.52
CA GLU A 294 9.88 5.95 -33.67
C GLU A 294 8.98 6.11 -34.91
N LYS A 295 7.67 6.31 -34.69
CA LYS A 295 6.65 6.24 -35.76
C LYS A 295 6.44 7.56 -36.52
N ILE A 296 6.93 8.68 -35.99
CA ILE A 296 6.84 10.01 -36.61
C ILE A 296 8.24 10.64 -36.53
N LYS A 297 8.70 11.24 -37.63
CA LYS A 297 9.96 12.01 -37.69
C LYS A 297 9.70 13.37 -38.33
N SER A 298 10.13 14.43 -37.65
CA SER A 298 10.00 15.82 -38.10
C SER A 298 11.24 16.31 -38.85
N VAL A 299 11.04 17.29 -39.72
CA VAL A 299 12.06 18.16 -40.30
C VAL A 299 11.53 19.59 -40.18
N ASP A 300 12.26 20.46 -39.48
CA ASP A 300 11.76 21.77 -39.05
C ASP A 300 11.35 22.64 -40.23
N PHE A 301 12.20 22.69 -41.26
CA PHE A 301 11.93 23.35 -42.54
C PHE A 301 12.70 22.71 -43.70
N LEU A 302 12.25 23.00 -44.92
CA LEU A 302 12.81 22.54 -46.19
C LEU A 302 12.74 23.70 -47.19
N VAL A 303 13.87 24.18 -47.73
CA VAL A 303 13.90 25.35 -48.63
C VAL A 303 13.64 24.97 -50.10
N PRO A 304 13.31 25.92 -51.00
CA PRO A 304 13.08 25.64 -52.43
C PRO A 304 14.21 24.84 -53.08
N GLY A 305 13.87 23.74 -53.74
CA GLY A 305 14.81 22.82 -54.40
C GLY A 305 15.52 21.82 -53.47
N GLU A 306 15.34 21.93 -52.15
CA GLU A 306 16.00 21.04 -51.19
C GLU A 306 15.38 19.63 -51.14
N SER A 307 16.22 18.62 -50.87
CA SER A 307 15.83 17.22 -50.74
C SER A 307 16.36 16.63 -49.44
N ARG A 308 15.48 16.32 -48.47
CA ARG A 308 15.85 15.81 -47.13
C ARG A 308 15.33 14.39 -46.92
N GLY A 309 16.15 13.52 -46.34
CA GLY A 309 15.81 12.11 -46.09
C GLY A 309 15.68 11.78 -44.60
N VAL A 310 14.64 11.03 -44.25
CA VAL A 310 14.40 10.46 -42.92
C VAL A 310 14.47 8.93 -42.97
N ASP A 311 15.06 8.31 -41.94
CA ASP A 311 15.30 6.87 -41.84
C ASP A 311 14.56 6.28 -40.63
N PHE A 312 13.69 5.30 -40.87
CA PHE A 312 12.96 4.54 -39.85
C PHE A 312 13.59 3.16 -39.64
N ILE A 313 13.52 2.64 -38.41
CA ILE A 313 13.94 1.28 -38.05
C ILE A 313 12.68 0.43 -37.80
N LEU A 314 12.61 -0.74 -38.44
CA LEU A 314 11.54 -1.72 -38.27
C LEU A 314 12.13 -3.03 -37.71
N SER A 315 11.57 -3.49 -36.60
CA SER A 315 11.92 -4.74 -35.93
C SER A 315 10.93 -5.83 -36.32
N PRO A 316 11.32 -6.89 -37.09
CA PRO A 316 10.36 -7.87 -37.62
C PRO A 316 9.84 -8.84 -36.55
N SER A 317 8.52 -8.86 -36.38
CA SER A 317 7.79 -9.71 -35.43
C SER A 317 7.38 -11.07 -36.04
N THR A 318 7.15 -11.12 -37.35
CA THR A 318 6.77 -12.35 -38.08
C THR A 318 7.45 -12.44 -39.44
N CYS A 319 7.57 -13.65 -39.99
CA CYS A 319 8.05 -13.88 -41.35
C CYS A 319 6.89 -13.81 -42.37
N GLY A 320 7.12 -13.18 -43.52
CA GLY A 320 6.10 -12.95 -44.53
C GLY A 320 6.46 -11.89 -45.55
N LYS A 321 5.55 -11.65 -46.50
CA LYS A 321 5.51 -10.44 -47.32
C LYS A 321 4.54 -9.45 -46.70
N SER A 322 4.89 -8.17 -46.74
CA SER A 322 4.14 -7.08 -46.11
C SER A 322 4.36 -5.78 -46.87
N LYS A 323 3.41 -4.84 -46.73
CA LYS A 323 3.51 -3.50 -47.30
C LYS A 323 3.65 -2.49 -46.17
N VAL A 324 4.68 -1.64 -46.26
CA VAL A 324 4.83 -0.48 -45.38
C VAL A 324 4.29 0.74 -46.11
N TYR A 325 3.50 1.53 -45.40
CA TYR A 325 2.84 2.75 -45.85
C TYR A 325 3.44 3.95 -45.10
N ALA A 326 3.30 5.15 -45.67
CA ALA A 326 3.68 6.37 -44.98
C ALA A 326 2.84 7.57 -45.45
N THR A 327 2.80 8.61 -44.64
CA THR A 327 2.21 9.91 -44.97
C THR A 327 3.20 11.00 -44.60
N VAL A 328 3.38 11.98 -45.48
CA VAL A 328 4.12 13.22 -45.17
C VAL A 328 3.09 14.34 -45.05
N SER A 329 3.07 15.04 -43.92
CA SER A 329 2.35 16.30 -43.77
C SER A 329 3.33 17.46 -43.57
N TYR A 330 2.98 18.64 -44.05
CA TYR A 330 3.79 19.85 -43.88
C TYR A 330 2.90 21.07 -43.77
N SER A 331 3.33 22.07 -42.99
CA SER A 331 2.85 23.43 -43.18
C SER A 331 3.51 23.95 -44.45
N ASP A 332 2.68 24.37 -45.38
CA ASP A 332 3.15 25.15 -46.52
C ASP A 332 3.47 26.59 -46.04
N GLY A 333 4.11 27.42 -46.85
CA GLY A 333 4.49 28.78 -46.43
C GLY A 333 3.33 29.79 -46.33
N ARG A 334 2.06 29.37 -46.53
CA ARG A 334 0.87 30.14 -46.09
C ARG A 334 0.59 29.86 -44.61
N GLY A 335 1.28 28.86 -44.04
CA GLY A 335 0.96 28.20 -42.79
C GLY A 335 0.02 27.00 -42.96
N GLU A 336 -0.59 26.82 -44.13
CA GLU A 336 -1.70 25.89 -44.35
C GLU A 336 -1.21 24.42 -44.37
N PRO A 337 -1.97 23.48 -43.76
CA PRO A 337 -1.54 22.10 -43.59
C PRO A 337 -1.83 21.23 -44.81
N GLN A 338 -0.77 20.79 -45.49
CA GLN A 338 -0.83 19.91 -46.65
C GLN A 338 -0.47 18.46 -46.29
N SER A 339 -0.91 17.48 -47.09
CA SER A 339 -0.58 16.07 -46.87
C SER A 339 -0.43 15.24 -48.14
N ILE A 340 0.65 14.45 -48.21
CA ILE A 340 1.01 13.56 -49.32
C ILE A 340 1.05 12.12 -48.80
N VAL A 341 0.13 11.28 -49.29
CA VAL A 341 0.14 9.83 -49.03
C VAL A 341 1.23 9.18 -49.89
N VAL A 342 2.19 8.53 -49.23
CA VAL A 342 3.28 7.82 -49.91
C VAL A 342 2.76 6.45 -50.34
N LYS A 343 2.79 6.17 -51.65
CA LYS A 343 2.49 4.83 -52.20
C LYS A 343 3.28 3.75 -51.42
N PRO A 344 2.72 2.57 -51.12
CA PRO A 344 3.42 1.56 -50.30
C PRO A 344 4.67 0.99 -50.99
N LYS A 345 5.50 0.28 -50.22
CA LYS A 345 6.57 -0.60 -50.75
C LYS A 345 6.50 -1.97 -50.06
N GLU A 346 6.79 -3.03 -50.81
CA GLU A 346 6.75 -4.40 -50.30
C GLU A 346 8.10 -4.83 -49.74
N ILE A 347 8.08 -5.40 -48.53
CA ILE A 347 9.23 -5.92 -47.79
C ILE A 347 9.00 -7.43 -47.58
N TRP A 348 10.08 -8.23 -47.55
CA TRP A 348 9.99 -9.69 -47.46
C TRP A 348 10.92 -10.28 -46.40
N VAL A 349 10.35 -10.67 -45.27
CA VAL A 349 11.03 -11.40 -44.19
C VAL A 349 10.90 -12.91 -44.47
N LYS A 350 12.02 -13.61 -44.62
CA LYS A 350 12.03 -15.04 -45.00
C LYS A 350 11.89 -15.98 -43.79
N CYS A 351 11.02 -16.98 -43.90
CA CYS A 351 10.86 -18.00 -42.86
C CYS A 351 12.11 -18.90 -42.76
N PRO A 352 12.69 -19.10 -41.57
CA PRO A 352 13.83 -19.99 -41.35
C PRO A 352 13.37 -21.46 -41.27
N LEU A 353 13.05 -22.05 -42.41
CA LEU A 353 12.72 -23.46 -42.52
C LEU A 353 14.01 -24.30 -42.36
N VAL A 354 14.17 -25.00 -41.24
CA VAL A 354 15.31 -25.89 -40.94
C VAL A 354 14.91 -27.37 -40.83
N LYS A 355 15.87 -28.29 -41.00
CA LYS A 355 15.79 -29.74 -40.70
C LYS A 355 16.88 -30.10 -39.69
N PRO A 356 16.63 -31.06 -38.78
CA PRO A 356 17.68 -31.60 -37.93
C PRO A 356 18.73 -32.34 -38.77
N ARG A 357 20.00 -32.23 -38.37
CA ARG A 357 21.09 -33.07 -38.88
C ARG A 357 22.05 -33.36 -37.74
N LYS A 358 22.19 -34.64 -37.39
CA LYS A 358 23.22 -35.11 -36.47
C LYS A 358 24.62 -34.95 -37.09
N ILE A 359 25.56 -34.52 -36.27
CA ILE A 359 26.99 -34.38 -36.58
C ILE A 359 27.80 -34.92 -35.39
N LEU A 360 29.03 -35.38 -35.64
CA LEU A 360 29.94 -35.88 -34.59
C LEU A 360 30.74 -34.73 -33.96
N SER A 361 31.28 -34.94 -32.77
CA SER A 361 32.08 -33.95 -32.03
C SER A 361 33.21 -33.35 -32.87
N ASP A 362 33.91 -34.17 -33.64
CA ASP A 362 35.05 -33.76 -34.48
C ASP A 362 34.62 -33.02 -35.75
N GLU A 363 33.33 -33.08 -36.12
CA GLU A 363 32.74 -32.27 -37.18
C GLU A 363 32.32 -30.88 -36.69
N ILE A 364 32.00 -30.72 -35.39
CA ILE A 364 31.55 -29.45 -34.81
C ILE A 364 32.62 -28.37 -34.95
N GLU A 365 33.89 -28.67 -34.64
CA GLU A 365 34.96 -27.67 -34.76
C GLU A 365 35.26 -27.34 -36.23
N LYS A 366 35.28 -28.35 -37.13
CA LYS A 366 35.39 -28.13 -38.58
C LYS A 366 34.26 -27.25 -39.13
N TRP A 367 33.03 -27.43 -38.64
CA TRP A 367 31.91 -26.56 -38.99
C TRP A 367 32.09 -25.12 -38.44
N LYS A 368 32.83 -24.89 -37.36
CA LYS A 368 33.15 -23.52 -36.91
C LYS A 368 34.24 -22.84 -37.74
N GLU A 369 35.15 -23.63 -38.31
CA GLU A 369 36.20 -23.16 -39.22
C GLU A 369 35.63 -22.84 -40.62
N ASP A 370 34.77 -23.72 -41.15
CA ASP A 370 34.13 -23.57 -42.47
C ASP A 370 33.08 -22.44 -42.55
N LEU A 371 32.33 -22.20 -41.47
CA LEU A 371 31.07 -21.44 -41.51
C LEU A 371 31.21 -20.03 -40.94
N GLN A 372 30.46 -19.09 -41.53
CA GLN A 372 30.44 -17.69 -41.08
C GLN A 372 29.69 -17.57 -39.76
N LYS A 373 30.36 -17.04 -38.72
CA LYS A 373 29.81 -16.85 -37.37
C LYS A 373 29.08 -15.52 -37.21
N GLY A 374 27.83 -15.58 -36.77
CA GLY A 374 27.07 -14.49 -36.16
C GLY A 374 27.02 -14.64 -34.65
N THR A 375 26.81 -13.54 -33.93
CA THR A 375 26.73 -13.53 -32.46
C THR A 375 25.78 -12.45 -32.00
N HIS A 376 24.88 -12.78 -31.08
CA HIS A 376 24.03 -11.82 -30.37
C HIS A 376 24.11 -12.09 -28.87
N ILE A 377 24.14 -11.03 -28.07
CA ILE A 377 24.04 -11.11 -26.60
C ILE A 377 22.62 -10.67 -26.22
N ILE A 378 22.00 -11.36 -25.28
CA ILE A 378 20.76 -10.94 -24.62
C ILE A 378 21.09 -10.78 -23.14
N GLU A 379 20.79 -9.62 -22.57
CA GLU A 379 21.03 -9.29 -21.17
C GLU A 379 19.72 -9.41 -20.39
N CYS A 380 19.75 -10.03 -19.20
CA CYS A 380 18.57 -10.15 -18.35
C CYS A 380 19.02 -10.23 -16.88
N GLU A 381 18.67 -9.23 -16.08
CA GLU A 381 19.15 -9.10 -14.70
C GLU A 381 18.26 -9.89 -13.70
N ASP A 382 16.98 -10.08 -14.00
CA ASP A 382 15.96 -10.57 -13.05
C ASP A 382 15.94 -12.08 -12.80
N LEU A 383 16.70 -12.86 -13.59
CA LEU A 383 16.68 -14.33 -13.54
C LEU A 383 18.07 -14.91 -13.26
N GLU A 384 18.12 -16.11 -12.69
CA GLU A 384 19.37 -16.84 -12.44
C GLU A 384 19.90 -17.54 -13.70
N GLY A 385 21.20 -17.76 -13.78
CA GLY A 385 21.86 -18.38 -14.95
C GLY A 385 21.26 -19.72 -15.37
N LYS A 386 20.86 -20.57 -14.42
CA LYS A 386 20.18 -21.85 -14.71
C LYS A 386 18.83 -21.65 -15.38
N LYS A 387 18.01 -20.73 -14.88
CA LYS A 387 16.65 -20.46 -15.39
C LYS A 387 16.70 -19.68 -16.72
N LEU A 388 17.69 -18.79 -16.90
CA LEU A 388 18.02 -18.17 -18.18
C LEU A 388 18.43 -19.21 -19.23
N PHE A 389 19.28 -20.15 -18.88
CA PHE A 389 19.68 -21.24 -19.77
C PHE A 389 18.49 -22.11 -20.14
N GLU A 390 17.66 -22.51 -19.18
CA GLU A 390 16.48 -23.35 -19.42
C GLU A 390 15.46 -22.68 -20.35
N VAL A 391 15.11 -21.41 -20.11
CA VAL A 391 14.19 -20.66 -20.99
C VAL A 391 14.74 -20.62 -22.41
N ALA A 392 16.01 -20.24 -22.59
CA ALA A 392 16.65 -20.16 -23.90
C ALA A 392 16.76 -21.53 -24.58
N TYR A 393 17.18 -22.57 -23.86
CA TYR A 393 17.28 -23.95 -24.34
C TYR A 393 15.91 -24.47 -24.82
N ASN A 394 14.87 -24.33 -24.00
CA ASN A 394 13.52 -24.79 -24.36
C ASN A 394 12.97 -24.01 -25.56
N GLN A 395 13.21 -22.69 -25.64
CA GLN A 395 12.85 -21.88 -26.80
C GLN A 395 13.49 -22.39 -28.10
N VAL A 396 14.81 -22.65 -28.13
CA VAL A 396 15.48 -23.16 -29.34
C VAL A 396 15.13 -24.63 -29.64
N LYS A 397 14.84 -25.43 -28.62
CA LYS A 397 14.43 -26.84 -28.74
C LYS A 397 13.07 -27.04 -29.43
N THR A 398 12.21 -26.01 -29.50
CA THR A 398 10.96 -26.08 -30.28
C THR A 398 11.17 -26.13 -31.80
N LEU A 399 12.40 -25.99 -32.28
CA LEU A 399 12.74 -25.95 -33.70
C LEU A 399 13.22 -27.31 -34.22
N ASP A 400 13.05 -27.53 -35.53
CA ASP A 400 13.58 -28.68 -36.29
C ASP A 400 15.13 -28.67 -36.37
N LEU A 401 15.81 -28.84 -35.23
CA LEU A 401 17.26 -28.94 -35.10
C LEU A 401 17.66 -30.13 -34.21
N GLU A 402 18.75 -30.80 -34.53
CA GLU A 402 19.30 -31.89 -33.70
C GLU A 402 20.07 -31.29 -32.51
N GLN A 403 19.81 -31.75 -31.29
CA GLN A 403 20.63 -31.38 -30.13
C GLN A 403 21.94 -32.19 -30.13
N THR A 404 23.06 -31.51 -30.40
CA THR A 404 24.39 -32.12 -30.52
C THR A 404 25.16 -32.16 -29.20
N ILE A 405 25.10 -31.07 -28.43
CA ILE A 405 25.74 -30.93 -27.11
C ILE A 405 24.71 -30.37 -26.13
N LEU A 406 24.66 -30.93 -24.93
CA LEU A 406 23.98 -30.36 -23.77
C LEU A 406 24.87 -30.54 -22.54
N ASP A 407 25.49 -29.44 -22.11
CA ASP A 407 26.34 -29.33 -20.93
C ASP A 407 25.62 -28.42 -19.94
N LYS A 408 25.02 -29.03 -18.91
CA LYS A 408 24.22 -28.31 -17.91
C LYS A 408 25.09 -27.57 -16.89
N ASP A 409 26.33 -28.00 -16.68
CA ASP A 409 27.21 -27.45 -15.65
C ASP A 409 27.88 -26.17 -16.16
N ASN A 410 28.29 -26.13 -17.43
CA ASN A 410 28.79 -24.92 -18.10
C ASN A 410 27.67 -24.12 -18.81
N LEU A 411 26.39 -24.42 -18.54
CA LEU A 411 25.20 -23.74 -19.08
C LEU A 411 25.29 -23.51 -20.60
N ARG A 412 25.55 -24.59 -21.35
CA ARG A 412 25.91 -24.57 -22.76
C ARG A 412 25.19 -25.67 -23.55
N CYS A 413 24.62 -25.33 -24.69
CA CYS A 413 24.11 -26.33 -25.64
C CYS A 413 24.40 -25.96 -27.09
N VAL A 414 24.54 -26.96 -27.96
CA VAL A 414 24.76 -26.80 -29.41
C VAL A 414 23.73 -27.61 -30.17
N PHE A 415 23.02 -26.94 -31.08
CA PHE A 415 22.05 -27.52 -32.01
C PHE A 415 22.57 -27.46 -33.45
N SER A 416 22.29 -28.48 -34.27
CA SER A 416 22.78 -28.61 -35.65
C SER A 416 21.68 -28.99 -36.65
N GLY A 417 21.80 -28.50 -37.88
CA GLY A 417 20.78 -28.67 -38.91
C GLY A 417 21.15 -28.20 -40.31
N ILE A 418 20.16 -28.24 -41.20
CA ILE A 418 20.24 -27.79 -42.60
C ILE A 418 19.03 -26.91 -42.92
N ALA A 419 19.23 -25.79 -43.63
CA ALA A 419 18.14 -24.97 -44.15
C ALA A 419 17.39 -25.69 -45.28
N LYS A 420 16.08 -25.95 -45.11
CA LYS A 420 15.20 -26.70 -46.03
C LYS A 420 15.17 -26.16 -47.47
N VAL A 421 15.42 -24.86 -47.67
CA VAL A 421 15.29 -24.18 -48.97
C VAL A 421 16.63 -24.08 -49.72
N THR A 422 17.73 -23.85 -49.01
CA THR A 422 19.07 -23.61 -49.60
C THR A 422 20.00 -24.82 -49.45
N ASN A 423 19.60 -25.83 -48.68
CA ASN A 423 20.37 -27.01 -48.31
C ASN A 423 21.73 -26.71 -47.65
N THR A 424 21.90 -25.50 -47.11
CA THR A 424 23.10 -25.02 -46.40
C THR A 424 23.12 -25.48 -44.95
N ARG A 425 24.32 -25.75 -44.44
CA ARG A 425 24.62 -26.11 -43.05
C ARG A 425 24.28 -24.97 -42.11
N MET A 426 23.74 -25.31 -40.94
CA MET A 426 23.49 -24.36 -39.85
C MET A 426 23.80 -24.99 -38.49
N MET A 427 24.36 -24.19 -37.59
CA MET A 427 24.59 -24.57 -36.19
C MET A 427 24.26 -23.40 -35.27
N VAL A 428 23.67 -23.68 -34.10
CA VAL A 428 23.29 -22.69 -33.08
C VAL A 428 23.91 -23.12 -31.75
N GLU A 429 24.67 -22.26 -31.09
CA GLU A 429 25.13 -22.45 -29.71
C GLU A 429 24.46 -21.43 -28.79
N ILE A 430 23.92 -21.90 -27.68
CA ILE A 430 23.53 -21.07 -26.54
C ILE A 430 24.56 -21.28 -25.44
N ARG A 431 25.04 -20.21 -24.83
CA ARG A 431 25.89 -20.27 -23.63
C ARG A 431 25.54 -19.13 -22.68
N ILE A 432 25.43 -19.40 -21.39
CA ILE A 432 25.33 -18.34 -20.38
C ILE A 432 26.74 -17.83 -20.04
N PHE A 433 26.88 -16.52 -19.87
CA PHE A 433 28.12 -15.88 -19.46
C PHE A 433 27.86 -14.92 -18.29
N LEU A 434 28.71 -14.96 -17.26
CA LEU A 434 28.56 -14.19 -16.01
C LEU A 434 27.16 -14.30 -15.38
N GLU A 435 26.52 -15.47 -15.51
CA GLU A 435 25.18 -15.82 -14.99
C GLU A 435 23.98 -14.93 -15.42
N LYS A 436 24.21 -13.84 -16.17
CA LYS A 436 23.19 -12.81 -16.52
C LYS A 436 23.12 -12.47 -18.01
N ARG A 437 23.97 -13.07 -18.85
CA ARG A 437 24.00 -12.86 -20.31
C ARG A 437 23.84 -14.17 -21.06
N ILE A 438 22.84 -14.23 -21.95
CA ILE A 438 22.70 -15.31 -22.93
C ILE A 438 23.51 -14.91 -24.16
N VAL A 439 24.55 -15.69 -24.47
CA VAL A 439 25.33 -15.56 -25.70
C VAL A 439 24.77 -16.56 -26.72
N LEU A 440 24.14 -16.04 -27.77
CA LEU A 440 23.60 -16.81 -28.88
C LEU A 440 24.55 -16.69 -30.08
N ASN A 441 25.24 -17.78 -30.39
CA ASN A 441 26.12 -17.89 -31.56
C ASN A 441 25.39 -18.68 -32.67
N ILE A 442 25.52 -18.25 -33.93
CA ILE A 442 25.02 -19.00 -35.09
C ILE A 442 26.12 -19.10 -36.14
N TRP A 443 26.25 -20.26 -36.76
CA TRP A 443 27.14 -20.51 -37.90
C TRP A 443 26.32 -20.95 -39.11
N ALA A 444 26.63 -20.44 -40.30
CA ALA A 444 26.04 -20.87 -41.56
C ALA A 444 26.95 -20.59 -42.76
N ASP A 445 26.71 -21.25 -43.90
CA ASP A 445 27.52 -21.05 -45.13
C ASP A 445 27.36 -19.62 -45.71
N ASN A 446 26.31 -18.88 -45.31
CA ASN A 446 26.07 -17.50 -45.72
C ASN A 446 25.39 -16.68 -44.61
N LEU A 447 26.11 -15.71 -44.03
CA LEU A 447 25.61 -14.93 -42.89
C LEU A 447 24.34 -14.12 -43.20
N LYS A 448 24.16 -13.64 -44.45
CA LYS A 448 22.97 -12.88 -44.87
C LYS A 448 21.70 -13.72 -44.88
N GLN A 449 21.83 -15.05 -44.94
CA GLN A 449 20.69 -15.98 -44.80
C GLN A 449 20.43 -16.29 -43.32
N ALA A 450 21.49 -16.38 -42.50
CA ALA A 450 21.38 -16.61 -41.05
C ALA A 450 20.89 -15.38 -40.26
N THR A 451 21.03 -14.14 -40.76
CA THR A 451 20.68 -12.92 -39.99
C THR A 451 19.20 -12.90 -39.59
N GLY A 452 18.30 -13.34 -40.49
CA GLY A 452 16.87 -13.45 -40.18
C GLY A 452 16.55 -14.54 -39.16
N PHE A 453 17.31 -15.64 -39.16
CA PHE A 453 17.17 -16.71 -38.15
C PHE A 453 17.68 -16.25 -36.78
N LEU A 454 18.78 -15.50 -36.73
CA LEU A 454 19.31 -14.90 -35.50
C LEU A 454 18.30 -13.94 -34.86
N ALA A 455 17.65 -13.09 -35.65
CA ALA A 455 16.60 -12.18 -35.19
C ALA A 455 15.36 -12.95 -34.68
N TYR A 456 14.92 -13.99 -35.41
CA TYR A 456 13.81 -14.86 -34.98
C TYR A 456 14.10 -15.57 -33.66
N LEU A 457 15.28 -16.21 -33.53
CA LEU A 457 15.72 -16.88 -32.30
C LEU A 457 15.80 -15.92 -31.11
N LYS A 458 16.37 -14.71 -31.31
CA LYS A 458 16.41 -13.65 -30.29
C LYS A 458 15.01 -13.27 -29.81
N ASN A 459 14.08 -13.01 -30.73
CA ASN A 459 12.71 -12.61 -30.37
C ASN A 459 11.97 -13.73 -29.64
N LEU A 460 12.15 -14.99 -30.08
CA LEU A 460 11.54 -16.17 -29.46
C LEU A 460 12.06 -16.36 -28.02
N ILE A 461 13.38 -16.24 -27.79
CA ILE A 461 13.99 -16.25 -26.44
C ILE A 461 13.44 -15.09 -25.58
N ASN A 462 13.37 -13.87 -26.12
CA ASN A 462 12.86 -12.70 -25.38
C ASN A 462 11.40 -12.86 -24.94
N LEU A 463 10.53 -13.46 -25.76
CA LEU A 463 9.14 -13.76 -25.39
C LEU A 463 9.05 -14.79 -24.25
N GLY A 464 9.94 -15.79 -24.25
CA GLY A 464 10.08 -16.73 -23.14
C GLY A 464 10.54 -16.06 -21.84
N LEU A 465 11.49 -15.13 -21.92
CA LEU A 465 12.00 -14.37 -20.76
C LEU A 465 10.93 -13.45 -20.16
N ASP A 466 10.26 -12.65 -20.98
CA ASP A 466 9.15 -11.77 -20.57
C ASP A 466 8.02 -12.56 -19.89
N SER A 467 7.68 -13.74 -20.43
CA SER A 467 6.71 -14.65 -19.82
C SER A 467 7.17 -15.16 -18.44
N ALA A 468 8.45 -15.55 -18.30
CA ALA A 468 9.02 -16.00 -17.04
C ALA A 468 9.13 -14.88 -15.99
N GLN A 469 9.51 -13.67 -16.39
CA GLN A 469 9.54 -12.48 -15.53
C GLN A 469 8.12 -12.14 -15.03
N LYS A 470 7.11 -12.15 -15.91
CA LYS A 470 5.70 -11.90 -15.55
C LYS A 470 5.10 -12.97 -14.63
N LEU A 471 5.53 -14.22 -14.76
CA LEU A 471 5.20 -15.27 -13.78
C LEU A 471 5.86 -14.98 -12.43
N SER A 472 7.18 -14.75 -12.40
CA SER A 472 7.94 -14.44 -11.17
C SER A 472 7.35 -13.24 -10.39
N GLY A 473 6.97 -12.17 -11.10
CA GLY A 473 6.32 -11.01 -10.49
C GLY A 473 4.92 -11.29 -9.92
N LYS A 474 4.13 -12.21 -10.50
CA LYS A 474 2.85 -12.65 -9.91
C LYS A 474 3.06 -13.53 -8.68
N VAL A 475 4.04 -14.43 -8.76
CA VAL A 475 4.50 -15.33 -7.70
C VAL A 475 4.89 -14.55 -6.44
N GLU A 476 5.78 -13.57 -6.58
CA GLU A 476 6.25 -12.77 -5.44
C GLU A 476 5.10 -11.96 -4.80
N ASN A 477 4.13 -11.50 -5.59
CA ASN A 477 2.94 -10.82 -5.11
C ASN A 477 1.95 -11.75 -4.37
N LEU A 478 1.87 -13.04 -4.71
CA LEU A 478 1.06 -14.02 -3.97
C LEU A 478 1.64 -14.27 -2.57
N GLY A 479 2.95 -14.51 -2.47
CA GLY A 479 3.64 -14.63 -1.18
C GLY A 479 3.48 -13.38 -0.31
N LYS A 480 3.64 -12.19 -0.91
CA LYS A 480 3.38 -10.91 -0.23
C LYS A 480 1.94 -10.79 0.29
N LYS A 481 0.92 -11.25 -0.45
CA LYS A 481 -0.48 -11.27 0.01
C LYS A 481 -0.68 -12.19 1.20
N ILE A 482 -0.16 -13.43 1.15
CA ILE A 482 -0.26 -14.41 2.24
C ILE A 482 0.33 -13.84 3.54
N LEU A 483 1.55 -13.27 3.48
CA LEU A 483 2.19 -12.63 4.64
C LEU A 483 1.38 -11.43 5.19
N LYS A 484 0.69 -10.67 4.33
CA LYS A 484 -0.17 -9.55 4.78
C LYS A 484 -1.47 -10.01 5.42
N LEU A 485 -2.05 -11.13 4.98
CA LEU A 485 -3.22 -11.73 5.64
C LEU A 485 -2.86 -12.28 7.03
N PHE A 486 -1.69 -12.89 7.20
CA PHE A 486 -1.17 -13.25 8.53
C PHE A 486 -0.98 -12.01 9.43
N GLU A 487 -0.37 -10.92 8.92
CA GLU A 487 -0.17 -9.67 9.67
C GLU A 487 -1.50 -9.01 10.09
N ILE A 488 -2.52 -9.09 9.24
CA ILE A 488 -3.88 -8.61 9.55
C ILE A 488 -4.55 -9.50 10.61
N SER A 489 -4.38 -10.82 10.52
CA SER A 489 -4.95 -11.80 11.46
C SER A 489 -4.39 -11.64 12.89
N ASP A 490 -3.08 -11.47 13.04
CA ASP A 490 -2.41 -11.16 14.32
C ASP A 490 -2.94 -9.86 14.97
N ARG A 491 -3.38 -8.90 14.15
CA ARG A 491 -3.94 -7.62 14.62
C ARG A 491 -5.42 -7.70 14.97
N LEU A 492 -6.21 -8.47 14.23
CA LEU A 492 -7.58 -8.83 14.64
C LEU A 492 -7.58 -9.61 15.96
N TYR A 493 -6.62 -10.53 16.14
CA TYR A 493 -6.42 -11.26 17.40
C TYR A 493 -6.11 -10.31 18.58
N LYS A 494 -5.15 -9.39 18.42
CA LYS A 494 -4.82 -8.41 19.47
C LYS A 494 -5.98 -7.47 19.79
N LEU A 495 -6.76 -7.08 18.79
CA LEU A 495 -7.95 -6.26 18.99
C LEU A 495 -9.04 -7.01 19.75
N PHE A 496 -9.18 -8.32 19.54
CA PHE A 496 -10.06 -9.18 20.35
C PHE A 496 -9.60 -9.22 21.82
N GLN A 497 -8.29 -9.30 22.09
CA GLN A 497 -7.76 -9.25 23.45
C GLN A 497 -8.05 -7.91 24.13
N LEU A 498 -7.86 -6.78 23.43
CA LEU A 498 -8.20 -5.45 23.98
C LEU A 498 -9.69 -5.31 24.31
N CYS A 499 -10.58 -5.94 23.54
CA CYS A 499 -12.00 -6.00 23.90
C CYS A 499 -12.24 -6.95 25.08
N GLU A 500 -11.59 -8.12 25.14
CA GLU A 500 -11.68 -9.05 26.27
C GLU A 500 -11.18 -8.46 27.60
N GLU A 501 -10.24 -7.51 27.56
CA GLU A 501 -9.72 -6.75 28.71
C GLU A 501 -10.48 -5.43 28.96
N ASN A 502 -11.61 -5.18 28.28
CA ASN A 502 -12.42 -3.95 28.31
C ASN A 502 -11.59 -2.65 28.18
N TRP A 503 -10.58 -2.66 27.30
CA TRP A 503 -9.57 -1.62 27.18
C TRP A 503 -10.09 -0.26 26.66
N ILE A 504 -9.25 0.77 26.77
CA ILE A 504 -9.57 2.15 26.40
C ILE A 504 -9.98 2.25 24.92
N ILE A 505 -11.16 2.83 24.68
CA ILE A 505 -11.82 2.91 23.38
C ILE A 505 -10.95 3.62 22.32
N SER A 506 -10.17 4.63 22.70
CA SER A 506 -9.30 5.34 21.77
C SER A 506 -8.19 4.47 21.17
N GLU A 507 -7.68 3.47 21.91
CA GLU A 507 -6.70 2.50 21.38
C GLU A 507 -7.37 1.45 20.49
N ILE A 508 -8.58 1.00 20.84
CA ILE A 508 -9.43 0.13 20.00
C ILE A 508 -9.71 0.81 18.65
N ILE A 509 -10.09 2.09 18.64
CA ILE A 509 -10.30 2.91 17.44
C ILE A 509 -9.01 3.07 16.62
N ILE A 510 -7.85 3.26 17.26
CA ILE A 510 -6.56 3.35 16.56
C ILE A 510 -6.26 2.02 15.86
N MET A 511 -6.44 0.88 16.53
CA MET A 511 -6.17 -0.43 15.95
C MET A 511 -7.13 -0.79 14.81
N LEU A 512 -8.43 -0.47 14.94
CA LEU A 512 -9.42 -0.56 13.85
C LEU A 512 -8.97 0.28 12.63
N LYS A 513 -8.52 1.52 12.85
CA LYS A 513 -8.01 2.40 11.78
C LYS A 513 -6.73 1.86 11.12
N GLU A 514 -5.82 1.24 11.87
CA GLU A 514 -4.65 0.57 11.30
C GLU A 514 -5.02 -0.67 10.46
N ILE A 515 -5.98 -1.48 10.92
CA ILE A 515 -6.47 -2.67 10.20
C ILE A 515 -7.18 -2.24 8.92
N LYS A 516 -8.15 -1.31 8.99
CA LYS A 516 -8.84 -0.73 7.83
C LYS A 516 -7.85 -0.17 6.80
N LYS A 517 -6.82 0.54 7.24
CA LYS A 517 -5.78 1.09 6.35
C LYS A 517 -4.99 -0.01 5.63
N LYS A 518 -4.66 -1.13 6.30
CA LYS A 518 -3.93 -2.24 5.67
C LYS A 518 -4.81 -3.02 4.69
N LEU A 519 -6.07 -3.26 5.03
CA LEU A 519 -7.05 -3.84 4.12
C LEU A 519 -7.18 -2.99 2.85
N ASN A 520 -7.40 -1.68 2.97
CA ASN A 520 -7.49 -0.77 1.81
C ASN A 520 -6.26 -0.78 0.88
N ILE A 521 -5.05 -1.05 1.42
CA ILE A 521 -3.81 -1.02 0.62
C ILE A 521 -3.57 -2.34 -0.13
N PHE A 522 -3.94 -3.49 0.45
CA PHE A 522 -3.60 -4.82 -0.09
C PHE A 522 -4.80 -5.62 -0.61
N PHE A 523 -6.01 -5.30 -0.14
CA PHE A 523 -7.26 -6.02 -0.38
C PHE A 523 -8.47 -5.04 -0.39
N PRO A 524 -8.51 -4.06 -1.32
CA PRO A 524 -9.49 -2.97 -1.29
C PRO A 524 -10.95 -3.42 -1.47
N ASP A 525 -11.17 -4.58 -2.11
CA ASP A 525 -12.48 -5.09 -2.46
C ASP A 525 -13.16 -5.91 -1.33
N LEU A 526 -12.62 -5.87 -0.10
CA LEU A 526 -13.16 -6.61 1.04
C LEU A 526 -14.18 -5.79 1.84
N GLU A 527 -15.42 -6.30 1.90
CA GLU A 527 -16.55 -5.81 2.72
C GLU A 527 -16.18 -5.41 4.16
N ILE A 528 -15.21 -6.12 4.77
CA ILE A 528 -14.66 -5.85 6.11
C ILE A 528 -14.22 -4.39 6.27
N ILE A 529 -13.80 -3.72 5.20
CA ILE A 529 -13.43 -2.30 5.19
C ILE A 529 -14.63 -1.41 5.55
N GLU A 530 -15.82 -1.75 5.06
CA GLU A 530 -17.07 -1.05 5.35
C GLU A 530 -17.58 -1.41 6.76
N ASP A 531 -17.56 -2.70 7.13
CA ASP A 531 -17.90 -3.16 8.49
C ASP A 531 -17.09 -2.42 9.57
N ILE A 532 -15.76 -2.28 9.38
CA ILE A 532 -14.88 -1.52 10.29
C ILE A 532 -15.21 -0.02 10.29
N SER A 533 -15.71 0.54 9.18
CA SER A 533 -16.15 1.95 9.13
C SER A 533 -17.33 2.17 10.08
N ASN A 534 -18.35 1.33 9.92
CA ASN A 534 -19.58 1.38 10.71
C ASN A 534 -19.29 1.19 12.22
N VAL A 535 -18.34 0.31 12.57
CA VAL A 535 -17.89 0.14 13.97
C VAL A 535 -17.11 1.35 14.50
N ILE A 536 -16.29 2.01 13.69
CA ILE A 536 -15.58 3.24 14.10
C ILE A 536 -16.56 4.40 14.33
N GLU A 537 -17.54 4.58 13.44
CA GLU A 537 -18.51 5.67 13.49
C GLU A 537 -19.42 5.56 14.73
N LEU A 538 -19.89 4.35 15.05
CA LEU A 538 -20.65 4.07 16.28
C LEU A 538 -19.96 4.55 17.56
N PHE A 539 -18.63 4.49 17.65
CA PHE A 539 -17.89 5.04 18.79
C PHE A 539 -17.73 6.56 18.75
N VAL A 540 -17.47 7.13 17.58
CA VAL A 540 -17.19 8.57 17.41
C VAL A 540 -18.38 9.42 17.83
N ASP A 541 -19.59 8.93 17.59
CA ASP A 541 -20.83 9.67 17.87
C ASP A 541 -21.33 9.50 19.32
N ASN A 542 -20.81 8.54 20.10
CA ASN A 542 -21.46 8.11 21.37
C ASN A 542 -20.58 8.01 22.63
N VAL A 543 -19.23 8.07 22.55
CA VAL A 543 -18.38 7.77 23.74
C VAL A 543 -17.19 8.73 23.91
N ASN A 544 -16.77 9.02 25.14
CA ASN A 544 -15.63 9.92 25.38
C ASN A 544 -14.29 9.23 25.08
N VAL A 545 -13.34 10.00 24.53
CA VAL A 545 -12.07 9.50 23.95
C VAL A 545 -11.05 8.97 25.00
N GLY A 546 -11.46 8.84 26.27
CA GLY A 546 -10.67 8.29 27.38
C GLY A 546 -11.38 7.24 28.22
N GLU A 547 -12.56 6.77 27.82
CA GLU A 547 -13.33 5.75 28.56
C GLU A 547 -12.93 4.32 28.14
N GLU A 548 -13.08 3.40 29.08
CA GLU A 548 -13.04 1.94 28.88
C GLU A 548 -14.30 1.47 28.15
N ILE A 549 -14.22 0.35 27.42
CA ILE A 549 -15.36 -0.16 26.66
C ILE A 549 -16.33 -0.95 27.55
N ASP A 550 -17.63 -0.67 27.44
CA ASP A 550 -18.66 -1.41 28.17
C ASP A 550 -18.82 -2.84 27.65
N ASP A 551 -19.27 -3.76 28.53
CA ASP A 551 -19.42 -5.19 28.22
C ASP A 551 -20.28 -5.47 26.97
N ASN A 552 -21.32 -4.68 26.70
CA ASN A 552 -22.22 -4.91 25.57
C ASN A 552 -21.58 -4.46 24.25
N SER A 553 -20.95 -3.29 24.22
CA SER A 553 -20.18 -2.82 23.06
C SER A 553 -18.98 -3.72 22.79
N SER A 554 -18.30 -4.15 23.86
CA SER A 554 -17.18 -5.10 23.79
C SER A 554 -17.61 -6.45 23.20
N LEU A 555 -18.71 -7.04 23.69
CA LEU A 555 -19.23 -8.30 23.18
C LEU A 555 -19.70 -8.17 21.72
N LYS A 556 -20.39 -7.07 21.37
CA LYS A 556 -20.82 -6.77 19.99
C LYS A 556 -19.64 -6.72 19.02
N ILE A 557 -18.51 -6.16 19.44
CA ILE A 557 -17.30 -6.08 18.61
C ILE A 557 -16.53 -7.40 18.58
N GLN A 558 -16.46 -8.14 19.69
CA GLN A 558 -15.90 -9.50 19.70
C GLN A 558 -16.58 -10.41 18.65
N ILE A 559 -17.91 -10.33 18.50
CA ILE A 559 -18.68 -11.04 17.45
C ILE A 559 -18.27 -10.61 16.03
N GLN A 560 -18.10 -9.30 15.80
CA GLN A 560 -17.68 -8.77 14.49
C GLN A 560 -16.24 -9.19 14.16
N LEU A 561 -15.32 -9.09 15.12
CA LEU A 561 -13.92 -9.51 14.98
C LEU A 561 -13.80 -10.98 14.60
N ASN A 562 -14.61 -11.87 15.19
CA ASN A 562 -14.66 -13.27 14.77
C ASN A 562 -15.11 -13.42 13.31
N THR A 563 -16.20 -12.74 12.92
CA THR A 563 -16.74 -12.79 11.55
C THR A 563 -15.70 -12.31 10.52
N TRP A 564 -14.95 -11.24 10.83
CA TRP A 564 -13.87 -10.76 9.98
C TRP A 564 -12.68 -11.72 9.94
N LEU A 565 -12.31 -12.33 11.07
CA LEU A 565 -11.24 -13.32 11.14
C LEU A 565 -11.58 -14.57 10.31
N ASP A 566 -12.84 -15.01 10.30
CA ASP A 566 -13.30 -16.13 9.47
C ASP A 566 -13.25 -15.81 7.97
N LYS A 567 -13.70 -14.61 7.55
CA LYS A 567 -13.54 -14.13 6.17
C LYS A 567 -12.05 -14.10 5.76
N ILE A 568 -11.16 -13.61 6.63
CA ILE A 568 -9.71 -13.53 6.40
C ILE A 568 -9.06 -14.93 6.34
N ILE A 569 -9.42 -15.85 7.24
CA ILE A 569 -8.90 -17.23 7.24
C ILE A 569 -9.33 -17.99 5.98
N THR A 570 -10.57 -17.77 5.51
CA THR A 570 -11.07 -18.36 4.27
C THR A 570 -10.29 -17.88 3.04
N LEU A 571 -10.07 -16.56 2.94
CA LEU A 571 -9.24 -15.97 1.88
C LEU A 571 -7.78 -16.45 1.96
N LEU A 572 -7.22 -16.53 3.18
CA LEU A 572 -5.86 -16.99 3.43
C LEU A 572 -5.67 -18.45 3.01
N ARG A 573 -6.59 -19.36 3.37
CA ARG A 573 -6.60 -20.75 2.88
C ARG A 573 -6.55 -20.78 1.35
N SER A 574 -7.47 -20.09 0.68
CA SER A 574 -7.52 -20.08 -0.79
C SER A 574 -6.22 -19.57 -1.44
N ASN A 575 -5.53 -18.58 -0.85
CA ASN A 575 -4.23 -18.12 -1.35
C ASN A 575 -3.10 -19.13 -1.05
N ILE A 576 -3.13 -19.81 0.10
CA ILE A 576 -2.18 -20.86 0.48
C ILE A 576 -2.34 -22.10 -0.40
N ASP A 577 -3.57 -22.52 -0.71
CA ASP A 577 -3.84 -23.66 -1.60
C ASP A 577 -3.24 -23.41 -3.00
N VAL A 578 -3.48 -22.22 -3.58
CA VAL A 578 -2.89 -21.80 -4.85
C VAL A 578 -1.36 -21.67 -4.78
N PHE A 579 -0.81 -21.23 -3.65
CA PHE A 579 0.65 -21.18 -3.44
C PHE A 579 1.25 -22.58 -3.40
N ASN A 580 0.73 -23.47 -2.55
CA ASN A 580 1.15 -24.87 -2.46
C ASN A 580 1.02 -25.60 -3.80
N ASP A 581 -0.02 -25.31 -4.59
CA ASP A 581 -0.17 -25.87 -5.95
C ASP A 581 0.87 -25.34 -6.96
N THR A 582 1.37 -24.11 -6.75
CA THR A 582 2.38 -23.47 -7.61
C THR A 582 3.82 -23.86 -7.23
N PHE A 583 4.10 -24.08 -5.94
CA PHE A 583 5.47 -24.28 -5.40
C PHE A 583 5.72 -25.67 -4.83
N LYS A 584 5.19 -26.71 -5.48
CA LYS A 584 5.34 -28.13 -5.05
C LYS A 584 6.79 -28.61 -4.85
N GLU A 585 7.75 -27.91 -5.44
CA GLU A 585 9.18 -28.18 -5.31
C GLU A 585 9.83 -27.41 -4.13
N GLU A 586 9.23 -26.33 -3.63
CA GLU A 586 9.75 -25.49 -2.55
C GLU A 586 9.16 -25.90 -1.18
N VAL A 587 9.34 -27.18 -0.84
CA VAL A 587 8.67 -27.88 0.28
C VAL A 587 8.80 -27.12 1.61
N GLU A 588 9.99 -26.66 1.97
CA GLU A 588 10.24 -25.96 3.25
C GLU A 588 9.40 -24.68 3.43
N GLN A 589 9.17 -23.93 2.35
CA GLN A 589 8.35 -22.71 2.39
C GLN A 589 6.86 -23.03 2.52
N CYS A 590 6.39 -24.05 1.80
CA CYS A 590 5.03 -24.54 1.89
C CYS A 590 4.74 -25.06 3.31
N ASP A 591 5.62 -25.88 3.88
CA ASP A 591 5.50 -26.41 5.24
C ASP A 591 5.52 -25.29 6.30
N LEU A 592 6.39 -24.28 6.15
CA LEU A 592 6.40 -23.13 7.04
C LEU A 592 5.05 -22.39 7.03
N ILE A 593 4.54 -22.04 5.85
CA ILE A 593 3.25 -21.36 5.66
C ILE A 593 2.09 -22.20 6.22
N ASN A 594 2.06 -23.50 5.92
CA ASN A 594 1.06 -24.42 6.44
C ASN A 594 1.12 -24.54 7.98
N SER A 595 2.33 -24.49 8.58
CA SER A 595 2.49 -24.48 10.04
C SER A 595 1.97 -23.18 10.69
N MET A 596 2.15 -22.03 10.03
CA MET A 596 1.62 -20.74 10.47
C MET A 596 0.08 -20.74 10.39
N PHE A 597 -0.49 -21.26 9.30
CA PHE A 597 -1.93 -21.40 9.13
C PHE A 597 -2.55 -22.32 10.19
N LYS A 598 -1.94 -23.48 10.47
CA LYS A 598 -2.40 -24.42 11.49
C LYS A 598 -2.40 -23.81 12.90
N LYS A 599 -1.43 -22.94 13.23
CA LYS A 599 -1.42 -22.17 14.48
C LYS A 599 -2.59 -21.18 14.53
N LEU A 600 -2.81 -20.41 13.46
CA LEU A 600 -3.89 -19.43 13.37
C LEU A 600 -5.28 -20.08 13.47
N ASP A 601 -5.50 -21.22 12.82
CA ASP A 601 -6.74 -22.01 12.91
C ASP A 601 -7.03 -22.49 14.34
N LYS A 602 -6.02 -22.95 15.11
CA LYS A 602 -6.20 -23.28 16.54
C LYS A 602 -6.60 -22.03 17.35
N TYR A 603 -5.98 -20.88 17.11
CA TYR A 603 -6.32 -19.64 17.83
C TYR A 603 -7.74 -19.13 17.51
N SER A 604 -8.18 -19.19 16.24
CA SER A 604 -9.54 -18.83 15.85
C SER A 604 -10.58 -19.71 16.57
N LYS A 605 -10.35 -21.03 16.62
CA LYS A 605 -11.22 -21.97 17.35
C LYS A 605 -11.30 -21.67 18.84
N SER A 606 -10.18 -21.32 19.48
CA SER A 606 -10.16 -20.90 20.89
C SER A 606 -10.95 -19.60 21.13
N ILE A 607 -10.83 -18.60 20.24
CA ILE A 607 -11.65 -17.38 20.28
C ILE A 607 -13.14 -17.71 20.20
N LYS A 608 -13.56 -18.58 19.27
CA LYS A 608 -14.96 -19.01 19.15
C LYS A 608 -15.47 -19.68 20.42
N SER A 609 -14.69 -20.61 20.98
CA SER A 609 -15.06 -21.32 22.21
C SER A 609 -15.29 -20.36 23.38
N LYS A 610 -14.40 -19.38 23.58
CA LYS A 610 -14.58 -18.28 24.54
C LYS A 610 -15.83 -17.44 24.26
N LEU A 611 -16.06 -17.05 22.99
CA LEU A 611 -17.21 -16.24 22.58
C LEU A 611 -18.55 -16.94 22.87
N ILE A 612 -18.64 -18.24 22.60
CA ILE A 612 -19.82 -19.05 22.90
C ILE A 612 -20.10 -19.01 24.40
N GLN A 613 -19.10 -19.27 25.26
CA GLN A 613 -19.24 -19.18 26.71
C GLN A 613 -19.62 -17.75 27.20
N LYS A 614 -19.24 -16.70 26.47
CA LYS A 614 -19.70 -15.33 26.76
C LYS A 614 -21.17 -15.09 26.38
N LEU A 615 -21.67 -15.74 25.33
CA LEU A 615 -23.06 -15.61 24.86
C LEU A 615 -24.06 -16.47 25.65
N LEU A 616 -23.69 -17.68 26.06
CA LEU A 616 -24.57 -18.60 26.80
C LEU A 616 -25.12 -17.95 28.09
N SER A 617 -26.44 -18.04 28.31
CA SER A 617 -27.10 -17.57 29.53
C SER A 617 -27.92 -18.67 30.21
N TYR A 618 -28.86 -19.31 29.49
CA TYR A 618 -29.77 -20.30 30.07
C TYR A 618 -30.21 -21.34 29.01
N LEU A 619 -30.47 -22.57 29.43
CA LEU A 619 -31.02 -23.66 28.59
C LEU A 619 -32.24 -24.26 29.28
N ILE A 620 -33.32 -24.49 28.53
CA ILE A 620 -34.49 -25.26 28.98
C ILE A 620 -34.68 -26.44 28.03
N ILE A 621 -34.84 -27.63 28.60
CA ILE A 621 -35.22 -28.85 27.90
C ILE A 621 -36.64 -29.19 28.34
N MET A 622 -37.56 -29.26 27.38
CA MET A 622 -38.98 -29.56 27.59
C MET A 622 -39.33 -30.87 26.89
N GLU A 623 -40.24 -31.66 27.46
CA GLU A 623 -40.93 -32.68 26.70
C GLU A 623 -41.86 -32.00 25.69
N LYS A 624 -41.87 -32.48 24.45
CA LYS A 624 -42.37 -31.76 23.29
C LYS A 624 -43.89 -31.68 23.21
N ASP A 625 -44.60 -32.72 23.64
CA ASP A 625 -46.05 -32.87 23.51
C ASP A 625 -46.79 -32.37 24.77
N SER A 626 -46.26 -32.60 25.97
CA SER A 626 -46.81 -32.07 27.23
C SER A 626 -46.29 -30.68 27.62
N GLY A 627 -45.15 -30.23 27.06
CA GLY A 627 -44.50 -28.96 27.42
C GLY A 627 -43.83 -28.96 28.80
N LEU A 628 -43.80 -30.09 29.51
CA LEU A 628 -43.23 -30.18 30.85
C LEU A 628 -41.70 -29.98 30.81
N THR A 629 -41.21 -29.17 31.73
CA THR A 629 -39.77 -28.94 31.95
C THR A 629 -39.09 -30.24 32.39
N ILE A 630 -38.23 -30.80 31.54
CA ILE A 630 -37.37 -31.97 31.86
C ILE A 630 -36.16 -31.50 32.68
N TYR A 631 -35.49 -30.46 32.20
CA TYR A 631 -34.27 -29.93 32.83
C TYR A 631 -34.04 -28.47 32.50
N THR A 632 -33.47 -27.71 33.44
CA THR A 632 -33.01 -26.33 33.25
C THR A 632 -31.54 -26.19 33.62
N HIS A 633 -30.74 -25.61 32.74
CA HIS A 633 -29.33 -25.31 33.01
C HIS A 633 -29.07 -23.81 32.98
N ASN A 634 -28.46 -23.28 34.03
CA ASN A 634 -28.13 -21.87 34.15
C ASN A 634 -26.62 -21.67 33.99
N PHE A 635 -26.20 -21.09 32.87
CA PHE A 635 -24.77 -20.88 32.57
C PHE A 635 -24.16 -19.70 33.33
N LYS A 636 -24.99 -18.76 33.81
CA LYS A 636 -24.56 -17.51 34.48
C LYS A 636 -25.63 -17.05 35.46
N GLU A 637 -25.25 -16.71 36.69
CA GLU A 637 -26.15 -16.22 37.75
C GLU A 637 -27.21 -15.25 37.20
N SER A 638 -28.44 -15.76 37.09
CA SER A 638 -29.57 -15.07 36.48
C SER A 638 -30.87 -15.64 37.04
N SER A 639 -31.73 -14.77 37.55
CA SER A 639 -32.94 -15.12 38.30
C SER A 639 -34.16 -15.27 37.39
N VAL A 640 -34.07 -16.17 36.41
CA VAL A 640 -35.18 -16.50 35.51
C VAL A 640 -35.86 -17.78 35.98
N ASP A 641 -37.17 -17.70 36.19
CA ASP A 641 -38.02 -18.85 36.48
C ASP A 641 -38.21 -19.70 35.22
N GLY A 642 -37.81 -20.97 35.29
CA GLY A 642 -37.81 -21.89 34.16
C GLY A 642 -39.22 -22.31 33.71
N ASP A 643 -40.15 -22.47 34.65
CA ASP A 643 -41.51 -22.92 34.34
C ASP A 643 -42.36 -21.77 33.78
N LEU A 644 -42.15 -20.55 34.28
CA LEU A 644 -42.72 -19.34 33.68
C LEU A 644 -42.25 -19.15 32.22
N LEU A 645 -40.95 -19.37 31.95
CA LEU A 645 -40.40 -19.27 30.60
C LEU A 645 -40.87 -20.41 29.69
N SER A 646 -40.95 -21.65 30.21
CA SER A 646 -41.50 -22.81 29.49
C SER A 646 -42.95 -22.59 29.05
N GLY A 647 -43.80 -22.10 29.96
CA GLY A 647 -45.21 -21.78 29.66
C GLY A 647 -45.35 -20.68 28.60
N PHE A 648 -44.56 -19.61 28.70
CA PHE A 648 -44.52 -18.52 27.72
C PHE A 648 -44.10 -19.00 26.33
N LEU A 649 -43.03 -19.80 26.24
CA LEU A 649 -42.53 -20.34 24.98
C LEU A 649 -43.53 -21.32 24.34
N THR A 650 -44.19 -22.14 25.15
CA THR A 650 -45.22 -23.08 24.67
C THR A 650 -46.45 -22.34 24.12
N ALA A 651 -46.91 -21.28 24.80
CA ALA A 651 -48.00 -20.43 24.32
C ALA A 651 -47.67 -19.74 22.98
N ILE A 652 -46.44 -19.24 22.81
CA ILE A 652 -46.00 -18.64 21.54
C ILE A 652 -45.99 -19.67 20.39
N GLN A 653 -45.57 -20.92 20.63
CA GLN A 653 -45.60 -21.97 19.61
C GLN A 653 -47.03 -22.31 19.19
N GLN A 654 -47.96 -22.42 20.16
CA GLN A 654 -49.37 -22.68 19.86
C GLN A 654 -49.95 -21.58 18.97
N ILE A 655 -49.80 -20.31 19.37
CA ILE A 655 -50.23 -19.14 18.58
C ILE A 655 -49.60 -19.15 17.19
N GLY A 656 -48.30 -19.45 17.08
CA GLY A 656 -47.62 -19.56 15.79
C GLY A 656 -48.21 -20.64 14.88
N SER A 657 -48.57 -21.80 15.45
CA SER A 657 -49.18 -22.91 14.71
C SER A 657 -50.67 -22.72 14.35
N GLU A 658 -51.40 -21.91 15.11
CA GLU A 658 -52.79 -21.54 14.82
C GLU A 658 -52.89 -20.44 13.75
N LEU A 659 -51.85 -19.62 13.58
CA LEU A 659 -51.78 -18.53 12.61
C LEU A 659 -51.28 -18.95 11.20
N THR A 660 -50.82 -20.20 11.03
CA THR A 660 -50.33 -20.70 9.73
C THR A 660 -51.34 -21.66 9.09
N GLU A 661 -51.92 -21.27 7.94
CA GLU A 661 -52.95 -22.07 7.23
C GLU A 661 -52.42 -23.40 6.66
N GLU A 662 -51.11 -23.51 6.41
CA GLU A 662 -50.48 -24.77 6.02
C GLU A 662 -50.09 -25.63 7.23
N LYS A 663 -50.31 -26.95 7.12
CA LYS A 663 -49.78 -27.94 8.08
C LYS A 663 -48.27 -28.21 7.89
N THR A 664 -47.53 -27.25 7.34
CA THR A 664 -46.07 -27.30 7.24
C THR A 664 -45.45 -26.94 8.59
N ARG A 665 -44.39 -27.66 8.99
CA ARG A 665 -43.87 -27.64 10.38
C ARG A 665 -43.01 -26.42 10.72
N THR A 666 -43.45 -25.21 10.35
CA THR A 666 -42.75 -23.95 10.67
C THR A 666 -43.01 -23.47 12.09
N SER A 667 -42.62 -24.28 13.08
CA SER A 667 -42.48 -23.84 14.47
C SER A 667 -41.57 -22.61 14.55
N VAL A 668 -41.83 -21.69 15.48
CA VAL A 668 -40.98 -20.51 15.69
C VAL A 668 -39.60 -20.96 16.18
N LYS A 669 -38.60 -20.98 15.29
CA LYS A 669 -37.22 -21.38 15.61
C LYS A 669 -36.41 -20.30 16.35
N LYS A 670 -36.90 -19.06 16.38
CA LYS A 670 -36.14 -17.91 16.87
C LYS A 670 -37.02 -16.80 17.43
N ILE A 671 -36.59 -16.20 18.54
CA ILE A 671 -37.15 -14.96 19.09
C ILE A 671 -35.98 -14.03 19.44
N GLU A 672 -36.00 -12.78 18.94
CA GLU A 672 -35.05 -11.71 19.32
C GLU A 672 -35.78 -10.66 20.18
N TYR A 673 -35.26 -10.32 21.37
CA TYR A 673 -35.90 -9.37 22.29
C TYR A 673 -34.88 -8.64 23.17
N HIS A 674 -34.84 -7.30 23.07
CA HIS A 674 -34.02 -6.39 23.92
C HIS A 674 -32.62 -6.90 24.31
N GLY A 675 -31.82 -7.31 23.33
CA GLY A 675 -30.43 -7.75 23.54
C GLY A 675 -30.27 -9.23 23.89
N PHE A 676 -31.37 -9.97 24.08
CA PHE A 676 -31.39 -11.42 24.22
C PHE A 676 -31.89 -12.10 22.94
N GLU A 677 -31.46 -13.33 22.73
CA GLU A 677 -31.92 -14.19 21.65
C GLU A 677 -32.28 -15.57 22.19
N ILE A 678 -33.49 -16.05 21.87
CA ILE A 678 -33.94 -17.40 22.17
C ILE A 678 -33.92 -18.21 20.88
N ASN A 679 -33.06 -19.23 20.84
CA ASN A 679 -33.03 -20.22 19.76
C ASN A 679 -33.83 -21.45 20.21
N LEU A 680 -34.75 -21.91 19.37
CA LEU A 680 -35.70 -22.97 19.67
C LEU A 680 -35.51 -24.10 18.66
N GLU A 681 -35.08 -25.26 19.14
CA GLU A 681 -34.93 -26.45 18.31
C GLU A 681 -35.87 -27.57 18.76
N ASN A 682 -36.47 -28.26 17.80
CA ASN A 682 -37.47 -29.30 18.03
C ASN A 682 -36.93 -30.65 17.57
N GLY A 683 -36.69 -31.54 18.53
CA GLY A 683 -36.40 -32.94 18.26
C GLY A 683 -37.65 -33.74 17.92
N ASN A 684 -37.56 -35.06 18.03
CA ASN A 684 -38.68 -35.99 17.86
C ASN A 684 -39.59 -36.02 19.10
N LYS A 685 -39.00 -35.99 20.30
CA LYS A 685 -39.60 -36.16 21.64
C LYS A 685 -39.34 -34.96 22.58
N ILE A 686 -38.30 -34.15 22.35
CA ILE A 686 -37.98 -32.96 23.16
C ILE A 686 -38.06 -31.67 22.35
N ARG A 687 -38.19 -30.54 23.07
CA ARG A 687 -37.99 -29.18 22.57
C ARG A 687 -36.97 -28.49 23.47
N THR A 688 -35.97 -27.86 22.87
CA THR A 688 -34.90 -27.20 23.63
C THR A 688 -34.86 -25.71 23.29
N ALA A 689 -34.86 -24.88 24.32
CA ALA A 689 -34.74 -23.42 24.25
C ALA A 689 -33.38 -22.99 24.79
N LEU A 690 -32.55 -22.38 23.94
CA LEU A 690 -31.27 -21.80 24.33
C LEU A 690 -31.33 -20.28 24.31
N ILE A 691 -31.14 -19.66 25.47
CA ILE A 691 -31.19 -18.21 25.68
C ILE A 691 -29.76 -17.66 25.74
N LEU A 692 -29.49 -16.69 24.87
CA LEU A 692 -28.19 -16.04 24.69
C LEU A 692 -28.26 -14.54 25.02
N LYS A 693 -27.16 -14.00 25.56
CA LYS A 693 -26.92 -12.55 25.72
C LYS A 693 -26.37 -11.95 24.43
N GLY A 694 -27.19 -11.98 23.38
CA GLY A 694 -26.86 -11.46 22.05
C GLY A 694 -27.12 -12.49 20.94
N LYS A 695 -26.70 -12.15 19.73
CA LYS A 695 -27.04 -12.91 18.52
C LYS A 695 -26.31 -14.27 18.46
N ALA A 696 -27.00 -15.36 18.11
CA ALA A 696 -26.35 -16.65 17.90
C ALA A 696 -25.47 -16.64 16.65
N ALA A 697 -24.18 -16.95 16.84
CA ALA A 697 -23.33 -17.47 15.77
C ALA A 697 -23.88 -18.82 15.29
N ASP A 698 -23.75 -19.14 14.01
CA ASP A 698 -24.36 -20.34 13.42
C ASP A 698 -23.85 -21.64 14.05
N LEU A 699 -22.58 -21.69 14.46
CA LEU A 699 -21.98 -22.79 15.23
C LEU A 699 -22.71 -23.10 16.56
N ILE A 700 -23.40 -22.12 17.17
CA ILE A 700 -24.22 -22.35 18.37
C ILE A 700 -25.51 -23.09 18.00
N LYS A 701 -26.07 -22.82 16.81
CA LYS A 701 -27.28 -23.46 16.28
C LYS A 701 -26.97 -24.89 15.83
N GLU A 702 -25.84 -25.08 15.16
CA GLU A 702 -25.29 -26.41 14.83
C GLU A 702 -25.15 -27.26 16.09
N LYS A 703 -24.45 -26.74 17.11
CA LYS A 703 -24.32 -27.41 18.42
C LYS A 703 -25.66 -27.68 19.11
N LEU A 704 -26.66 -26.82 18.96
CA LEU A 704 -28.00 -27.03 19.53
C LEU A 704 -28.76 -28.17 18.83
N VAL A 705 -28.63 -28.29 17.50
CA VAL A 705 -29.20 -29.42 16.73
C VAL A 705 -28.50 -30.73 17.11
N GLU A 706 -27.17 -30.74 17.16
CA GLU A 706 -26.40 -31.93 17.57
C GLU A 706 -26.71 -32.35 19.01
N PHE A 707 -26.76 -31.39 19.95
CA PHE A 707 -27.12 -31.62 21.34
C PHE A 707 -28.52 -32.24 21.48
N VAL A 708 -29.54 -31.70 20.79
CA VAL A 708 -30.91 -32.25 20.81
C VAL A 708 -30.90 -33.70 20.29
N SER A 709 -30.19 -33.96 19.19
CA SER A 709 -30.13 -35.31 18.61
C SER A 709 -29.44 -36.33 19.50
N GLU A 710 -28.39 -35.95 20.23
CA GLU A 710 -27.68 -36.86 21.13
C GLU A 710 -28.38 -37.00 22.49
N TYR A 711 -29.08 -35.96 22.97
CA TYR A 711 -29.88 -36.03 24.19
C TYR A 711 -31.09 -36.96 24.02
N GLU A 712 -31.83 -36.87 22.90
CA GLU A 712 -32.90 -37.83 22.61
C GLU A 712 -32.41 -39.28 22.54
N LYS A 713 -31.21 -39.47 21.99
CA LYS A 713 -30.54 -40.78 21.86
C LYS A 713 -29.99 -41.32 23.19
N ARG A 714 -29.58 -40.45 24.13
CA ARG A 714 -29.11 -40.85 25.48
C ARG A 714 -30.26 -41.32 26.37
N TYR A 715 -31.44 -40.69 26.26
CA TYR A 715 -32.61 -40.96 27.11
C TYR A 715 -33.80 -41.55 26.31
N ASP A 716 -33.53 -42.37 25.29
CA ASP A 716 -34.56 -42.78 24.33
C ASP A 716 -35.68 -43.61 24.97
N ASP A 717 -35.34 -44.50 25.91
CA ASP A 717 -36.29 -45.35 26.66
C ASP A 717 -37.16 -44.51 27.62
N GLU A 718 -36.56 -43.58 28.36
CA GLU A 718 -37.21 -42.67 29.31
C GLU A 718 -38.20 -41.74 28.59
N LEU A 719 -37.76 -41.14 27.49
CA LEU A 719 -38.58 -40.26 26.66
C LEU A 719 -39.66 -41.03 25.88
N SER A 720 -39.41 -42.31 25.51
CA SER A 720 -40.44 -43.19 24.93
C SER A 720 -41.54 -43.58 25.92
N ARG A 721 -41.24 -43.57 27.21
CA ARG A 721 -42.16 -43.98 28.30
C ARG A 721 -42.38 -42.83 29.29
N TRP A 722 -42.52 -41.61 28.76
CA TRP A 722 -42.62 -40.39 29.56
C TRP A 722 -43.72 -40.49 30.62
N SER A 723 -43.31 -40.47 31.89
CA SER A 723 -44.17 -40.59 33.07
C SER A 723 -44.18 -39.33 33.93
N GLY A 724 -43.61 -38.22 33.43
CA GLY A 724 -43.32 -37.03 34.22
C GLY A 724 -42.12 -37.18 35.17
N ASN A 725 -41.42 -38.32 35.17
CA ASN A 725 -40.30 -38.54 36.09
C ASN A 725 -38.99 -37.88 35.61
N ILE A 726 -38.77 -36.63 36.03
CA ILE A 726 -37.53 -35.89 35.79
C ILE A 726 -36.29 -36.50 36.49
N SER A 727 -36.45 -37.42 37.45
CA SER A 727 -35.31 -37.97 38.21
C SER A 727 -34.35 -38.81 37.36
N ALA A 728 -34.81 -39.32 36.20
CA ALA A 728 -33.99 -40.13 35.31
C ALA A 728 -32.96 -39.30 34.50
N PHE A 729 -33.11 -37.97 34.49
CA PHE A 729 -32.30 -37.05 33.68
C PHE A 729 -31.21 -36.34 34.52
N SER A 730 -30.83 -36.91 35.68
CA SER A 730 -29.95 -36.27 36.66
C SER A 730 -28.52 -36.01 36.16
N ASP A 731 -28.05 -36.75 35.15
CA ASP A 731 -26.77 -36.56 34.47
C ASP A 731 -26.84 -35.58 33.28
N SER A 732 -27.98 -34.90 33.07
CA SER A 732 -28.10 -33.79 32.11
C SER A 732 -26.95 -32.77 32.15
N PRO A 733 -26.37 -32.40 33.32
CA PRO A 733 -25.17 -31.56 33.37
C PRO A 733 -23.99 -32.08 32.54
N ASP A 734 -23.78 -33.39 32.43
CA ASP A 734 -22.61 -33.93 31.74
C ASP A 734 -22.74 -33.76 30.22
N ILE A 735 -23.86 -34.17 29.63
CA ILE A 735 -24.12 -33.94 28.19
C ILE A 735 -24.24 -32.44 27.85
N ILE A 736 -24.78 -31.60 28.75
CA ILE A 736 -24.79 -30.15 28.53
C ILE A 736 -23.34 -29.59 28.56
N ASN A 737 -22.47 -30.12 29.41
CA ASN A 737 -21.06 -29.73 29.42
C ASN A 737 -20.26 -30.28 28.23
N GLU A 738 -20.59 -31.45 27.68
CA GLU A 738 -20.00 -31.99 26.45
C GLU A 738 -20.18 -31.03 25.26
N TYR A 739 -21.38 -30.45 25.11
CA TYR A 739 -21.70 -29.55 23.99
C TYR A 739 -21.45 -28.06 24.27
N PHE A 740 -21.76 -27.57 25.48
CA PHE A 740 -21.76 -26.14 25.83
C PHE A 740 -20.82 -25.75 26.98
N GLY A 741 -20.16 -26.72 27.61
CA GLY A 741 -19.26 -26.49 28.74
C GLY A 741 -17.92 -25.88 28.34
N LYS A 742 -17.04 -25.75 29.35
CA LYS A 742 -15.64 -25.40 29.12
C LYS A 742 -14.90 -26.62 28.58
N GLU A 743 -14.16 -26.44 27.48
CA GLU A 743 -13.17 -27.43 27.04
C GLU A 743 -12.23 -27.76 28.21
N LYS A 744 -12.10 -29.05 28.54
CA LYS A 744 -11.12 -29.52 29.53
C LYS A 744 -9.73 -29.31 28.95
N THR A 745 -9.10 -28.20 29.31
CA THR A 745 -7.66 -28.00 29.10
C THR A 745 -6.92 -29.15 29.76
N SER A 746 -6.26 -29.97 28.95
CA SER A 746 -5.27 -30.93 29.45
C SER A 746 -4.22 -30.18 30.26
N GLY A 747 -3.83 -30.71 31.42
CA GLY A 747 -3.06 -30.03 32.48
C GLY A 747 -1.63 -29.57 32.14
N GLU A 748 -1.30 -29.42 30.86
CA GLU A 748 -0.09 -28.76 30.36
C GLU A 748 -0.35 -27.25 30.09
N ASP A 749 -1.59 -26.84 29.82
CA ASP A 749 -1.91 -25.46 29.40
C ASP A 749 -1.88 -24.41 30.54
N GLU A 750 -1.98 -24.80 31.83
CA GLU A 750 -1.69 -23.88 32.96
C GLU A 750 -0.22 -23.42 32.96
N GLY A 751 0.68 -24.16 32.30
CA GLY A 751 2.05 -23.75 32.02
C GLY A 751 2.20 -22.75 30.85
N LEU A 752 1.15 -22.56 30.04
CA LEU A 752 1.10 -21.73 28.84
C LEU A 752 0.33 -20.41 29.04
N GLU A 753 -0.64 -20.32 29.95
CA GLU A 753 -1.31 -19.04 30.25
C GLU A 753 -0.37 -17.94 30.81
N LYS A 754 0.87 -18.30 31.19
CA LYS A 754 1.95 -17.35 31.51
C LYS A 754 3.18 -17.45 30.60
N LYS A 755 3.08 -18.13 29.45
CA LYS A 755 4.16 -18.24 28.45
C LYS A 755 3.64 -18.17 27.01
N ASN A 756 4.20 -17.24 26.25
CA ASN A 756 4.09 -17.11 24.80
C ASN A 756 2.76 -16.56 24.25
N SER A 757 2.40 -15.36 24.71
CA SER A 757 1.94 -14.30 23.79
C SER A 757 3.08 -13.82 22.86
N GLN A 758 3.75 -14.77 22.18
CA GLN A 758 4.63 -14.47 21.07
C GLN A 758 3.75 -14.18 19.84
N PRO A 759 3.87 -13.01 19.18
CA PRO A 759 3.29 -12.84 17.86
C PRO A 759 3.94 -13.84 16.89
N LEU A 760 3.23 -14.15 15.80
CA LEU A 760 3.77 -14.90 14.66
C LEU A 760 4.83 -14.03 13.94
N LEU A 761 6.02 -13.99 14.53
CA LEU A 761 7.22 -13.43 13.93
C LEU A 761 7.70 -14.32 12.78
N ILE A 762 8.07 -13.65 11.69
CA ILE A 762 8.79 -14.18 10.54
C ILE A 762 10.27 -14.33 10.93
#